data_AF-A0A928LL47-F1
#
_entry.id   AF-A0A928LL47-F1
#
_cell.length_a   1.000
_cell.length_b   1.000
_cell.length_c   1.000
_cell.angle_alpha   90.00
_cell.angle_beta   90.00
_cell.angle_gamma   90.00
#
_symmetry.space_group_name_H-M   'P 1'
#
loop_
_entity.id
_entity.type
_entity.pdbx_description
1 polymer ?
#
loop_
_entity_poly.entity_id
_entity_poly.type
_entity_poly.pdbx_seq_one_letter_code
_entity_poly.pdbx_strand_id
1 'polypeptide(L)'
;MKRYICLFLVLILLLLPCQAHISAQETYINFLADKSTIVENGGYYILQFQTDVPVTDSLMMNLQASADFASTIKSSLYINGKSIGELCTQAGHDYAAMVSLHPADENRQGLMEIWLDKVNLAGLDKSSYNVFEIKNDITLNKKNFSKAAFIYDCYEENWINSTAGNSVAALLSAPEISESGSYYLITLELSKYVTKTELNNIQASSDYKDAIRQRIYINGQSIESLCALAGHDYAAMVHIFPKNESGEGKLQIWVDKQGITKFDPEVANSFEIRGPISFGEAYLSPCGFSYIPEEGWSKTYSGTLPADISTLKLKDDVIYNIPNGITSEEFIRGISCSAFAEIVSDLQNDGKVATGSKLSIKYDNINTQYTLSVYGDVSEDGKVNVLDAISLRKHFLYNSVLSEAQKMAISADGRVNITNLLSLKDLLLKENQNINASNAPDEIEKNTSYSVYVRQPGSPKWQELFVYNTPVGTQEGDENSTLSERVNASMVNFDFSGTVDMKVVYNGGKINSYDIRPYSDGINAMQINDNSLIFPLTQTSDGTQKLVLRINDNWYDLCLHIMTGNPETDAPSENDENVYVIEAGDEIPLELPENKDTYYFKAGVHNLPQGMWADIDFGQTKTINSFELVQGALQENYFMTGPQKFELYAKDEATQQYRLIYDGKENSSTGTIRASFSAVSTSRVRIKLCGNNGEGQMSNYTNLIFANYVKELKLFERYTGQNVALGKACAGALKTFAKLTDGDENTVYASVQMYGNWHSAESFFISKDNVKVYLASGSYVYGSISADEINGVKIFGRGILDCSKNEHSMQYAEGRTGAIWITSSQNSAIDGITVIDSPMWSIVANYSNNIQINNVNCFGSVTNADGIHLSASSDSTVDNCFVRSCDDQFVIYHYGYSSNNIIKNSVFWGDGARIFLLGLGENTYADISNITFENNDILNQQGVWNLSKFTGVCWFWSTAGNKISNITVRDIRIDSFRAPEKASLFFIRNESSDNPFWSEGGAIRNIVFEDISYNGTGELKSILSATSEQSCIDTVVFNNFRKNSNLLTEDNISDMVSIRDYVKNIRFGE
;
A
#
# COMPACT_ATOMS: atom_id res chain seq x y z
N MET A 1 28.53 -36.97 14.81
CA MET A 1 28.63 -36.96 16.29
C MET A 1 30.01 -36.42 16.64
N LYS A 2 30.12 -35.32 17.41
CA LYS A 2 31.27 -34.80 18.22
C LYS A 2 32.71 -35.08 17.69
N ARG A 3 33.65 -34.13 17.58
CA ARG A 3 33.77 -32.75 18.11
C ARG A 3 35.09 -32.15 17.54
N TYR A 4 35.17 -30.82 17.39
CA TYR A 4 36.38 -29.96 17.24
C TYR A 4 37.46 -30.40 16.22
N ILE A 5 37.64 -29.71 15.08
CA ILE A 5 38.16 -28.34 14.89
C ILE A 5 39.61 -28.21 15.38
N CYS A 6 40.49 -27.89 14.44
CA CYS A 6 41.93 -27.75 14.66
C CYS A 6 42.28 -26.36 15.21
N LEU A 7 42.97 -26.33 16.35
CA LEU A 7 44.12 -25.43 16.48
C LEU A 7 45.18 -25.89 15.47
N PHE A 8 45.63 -25.01 14.56
CA PHE A 8 47.06 -24.81 14.24
C PHE A 8 47.27 -23.71 13.19
N LEU A 9 48.14 -22.75 13.51
CA LEU A 9 48.84 -21.82 12.59
C LEU A 9 47.93 -20.82 11.81
N VAL A 10 48.07 -19.50 11.92
CA VAL A 10 49.21 -18.67 12.37
C VAL A 10 50.54 -19.14 11.77
N LEU A 11 50.73 -18.94 10.47
CA LEU A 11 52.08 -18.75 9.93
C LEU A 11 52.13 -17.77 8.75
N ILE A 12 52.36 -16.49 9.09
CA ILE A 12 53.26 -15.57 8.37
C ILE A 12 52.79 -15.07 6.98
N LEU A 13 52.16 -13.90 7.00
CA LEU A 13 52.63 -12.67 6.33
C LEU A 13 53.71 -12.85 5.24
N LEU A 14 53.29 -12.82 3.97
CA LEU A 14 54.21 -12.60 2.84
C LEU A 14 53.68 -11.57 1.83
N LEU A 15 54.30 -10.38 1.89
CA LEU A 15 54.69 -9.50 0.78
C LEU A 15 53.64 -8.57 0.10
N LEU A 16 53.83 -7.28 0.37
CA LEU A 16 53.27 -6.03 -0.21
C LEU A 16 53.84 -5.75 -1.64
N PRO A 17 53.53 -4.62 -2.37
CA PRO A 17 52.67 -3.45 -2.09
C PRO A 17 51.76 -2.88 -3.25
N CYS A 18 51.01 -1.82 -2.93
CA CYS A 18 50.52 -0.68 -3.76
C CYS A 18 49.12 -0.63 -4.43
N GLN A 19 48.30 0.29 -3.88
CA GLN A 19 47.24 1.17 -4.46
C GLN A 19 46.03 0.60 -5.25
N ALA A 20 44.86 0.64 -4.60
CA ALA A 20 43.56 1.00 -5.21
C ALA A 20 42.55 1.46 -4.11
N HIS A 21 41.48 2.17 -4.51
CA HIS A 21 40.37 2.62 -3.66
C HIS A 21 39.32 1.51 -3.41
N ILE A 22 38.40 1.76 -2.43
CA ILE A 22 37.03 1.20 -2.26
C ILE A 22 36.81 -0.03 -1.33
N SER A 23 35.66 0.06 -0.64
CA SER A 23 34.77 -0.93 0.03
C SER A 23 35.16 -1.68 1.32
N ALA A 24 34.19 -1.58 2.24
CA ALA A 24 33.90 -2.36 3.44
C ALA A 24 34.69 -3.65 3.73
N GLN A 25 35.30 -3.69 4.92
CA GLN A 25 35.45 -4.91 5.72
C GLN A 25 34.82 -4.73 7.10
N GLU A 26 34.13 -5.75 7.57
CA GLU A 26 33.61 -5.84 8.93
C GLU A 26 34.78 -6.09 9.89
N THR A 27 34.95 -5.22 10.89
CA THR A 27 35.91 -5.45 11.96
C THR A 27 35.19 -6.17 13.10
N TYR A 28 35.63 -7.39 13.40
CA TYR A 28 35.13 -8.20 14.50
C TYR A 28 36.13 -8.14 15.67
N ILE A 29 35.66 -7.84 16.88
CA ILE A 29 36.47 -7.82 18.11
C ILE A 29 36.17 -9.08 18.91
N ASN A 30 37.19 -9.84 19.33
CA ASN A 30 37.01 -11.00 20.20
C ASN A 30 37.61 -10.77 21.59
N PHE A 31 36.91 -11.25 22.62
CA PHE A 31 37.39 -11.25 24.01
C PHE A 31 37.86 -12.64 24.42
N LEU A 32 39.13 -12.77 24.80
CA LEU A 32 39.80 -14.07 24.98
C LEU A 32 39.60 -14.61 26.40
N ALA A 33 38.83 -15.69 26.52
CA ALA A 33 38.44 -16.32 27.79
C ALA A 33 39.65 -16.86 28.59
N ASP A 34 40.64 -17.40 27.88
CA ASP A 34 41.87 -18.01 28.41
C ASP A 34 42.89 -16.99 28.96
N LYS A 35 42.62 -15.69 28.76
CA LYS A 35 43.34 -14.57 29.40
C LYS A 35 42.53 -13.84 30.48
N SER A 36 41.42 -14.44 30.95
CA SER A 36 40.57 -13.81 31.95
C SER A 36 41.14 -13.91 33.37
N THR A 37 40.84 -12.90 34.20
CA THR A 37 41.15 -12.91 35.63
C THR A 37 39.95 -12.45 36.45
N ILE A 38 39.88 -12.90 37.72
CA ILE A 38 38.78 -12.60 38.62
C ILE A 38 39.33 -11.78 39.79
N VAL A 39 38.83 -10.57 39.95
CA VAL A 39 39.23 -9.64 41.00
C VAL A 39 38.07 -9.45 41.96
N GLU A 40 38.32 -9.62 43.26
CA GLU A 40 37.32 -9.44 44.29
C GLU A 40 37.42 -8.03 44.89
N ASN A 41 36.38 -7.21 44.70
CA ASN A 41 36.30 -5.85 45.26
C ASN A 41 35.03 -5.71 46.14
N GLY A 42 34.94 -4.69 46.99
CA GLY A 42 33.89 -4.58 48.01
C GLY A 42 32.47 -4.77 47.44
N GLY A 43 31.76 -5.83 47.86
CA GLY A 43 30.43 -6.17 47.34
C GLY A 43 30.38 -6.97 46.03
N TYR A 44 31.41 -6.92 45.18
CA TYR A 44 31.35 -7.44 43.80
C TYR A 44 32.46 -8.44 43.45
N TYR A 45 32.16 -9.39 42.56
CA TYR A 45 33.15 -10.12 41.77
C TYR A 45 33.29 -9.42 40.42
N ILE A 46 34.53 -9.15 40.01
CA ILE A 46 34.85 -8.48 38.74
C ILE A 46 35.55 -9.50 37.85
N LEU A 47 34.96 -9.78 36.69
CA LEU A 47 35.55 -10.66 35.67
C LEU A 47 36.20 -9.78 34.60
N GLN A 48 37.52 -9.88 34.45
CA GLN A 48 38.32 -9.09 33.52
C GLN A 48 38.71 -9.94 32.30
N PHE A 49 38.43 -9.46 31.09
CA PHE A 49 38.71 -10.12 29.81
C PHE A 49 39.48 -9.20 28.86
N GLN A 50 40.57 -9.69 28.26
CA GLN A 50 41.36 -8.92 27.30
C GLN A 50 40.95 -9.21 25.84
N THR A 51 41.04 -8.18 24.98
CA THR A 51 40.78 -8.32 23.54
C THR A 51 41.98 -8.85 22.75
N ASP A 52 41.69 -9.41 21.57
CA ASP A 52 42.68 -9.68 20.53
C ASP A 52 43.13 -8.41 19.76
N VAL A 53 42.26 -7.39 19.66
CA VAL A 53 42.52 -6.11 18.97
C VAL A 53 42.29 -4.86 19.85
N PRO A 54 42.99 -3.72 19.63
CA PRO A 54 42.86 -2.53 20.48
C PRO A 54 41.47 -1.88 20.36
N VAL A 55 40.85 -1.53 21.49
CA VAL A 55 39.57 -0.80 21.54
C VAL A 55 39.82 0.70 21.75
N THR A 56 39.15 1.54 20.95
CA THR A 56 39.27 3.01 20.98
C THR A 56 38.07 3.66 21.67
N ASP A 57 38.23 4.83 22.28
CA ASP A 57 37.17 5.51 23.05
C ASP A 57 35.87 5.70 22.27
N SER A 58 35.99 6.13 21.01
CA SER A 58 34.86 6.29 20.08
C SER A 58 34.14 4.99 19.74
N LEU A 59 34.79 3.84 19.88
CA LEU A 59 34.17 2.53 19.68
C LEU A 59 33.52 2.03 20.97
N MET A 60 34.06 2.38 22.14
CA MET A 60 33.46 2.04 23.43
C MET A 60 32.12 2.74 23.66
N MET A 61 32.03 4.04 23.42
CA MET A 61 30.76 4.78 23.61
C MET A 61 29.64 4.20 22.75
N ASN A 62 29.95 3.76 21.52
CA ASN A 62 28.98 3.12 20.62
C ASN A 62 28.61 1.69 21.06
N LEU A 63 29.54 0.91 21.60
CA LEU A 63 29.25 -0.44 22.10
C LEU A 63 28.49 -0.41 23.43
N GLN A 64 28.85 0.45 24.37
CA GLN A 64 28.19 0.56 25.68
C GLN A 64 26.78 1.14 25.60
N ALA A 65 26.48 1.95 24.58
CA ALA A 65 25.13 2.46 24.31
C ALA A 65 24.22 1.46 23.55
N SER A 66 24.73 0.28 23.17
CA SER A 66 23.99 -0.70 22.37
C SER A 66 23.20 -1.68 23.26
N ALA A 67 21.90 -1.83 22.98
CA ALA A 67 21.05 -2.85 23.61
C ALA A 67 21.52 -4.29 23.29
N ASP A 68 22.06 -4.52 22.09
CA ASP A 68 22.57 -5.84 21.68
C ASP A 68 23.82 -6.24 22.46
N PHE A 69 24.70 -5.30 22.80
CA PHE A 69 25.93 -5.58 23.54
C PHE A 69 25.66 -6.24 24.91
N ALA A 70 24.74 -5.68 25.70
CA ALA A 70 24.35 -6.27 26.98
C ALA A 70 23.63 -7.64 26.81
N SER A 71 22.83 -7.79 25.75
CA SER A 71 22.14 -9.04 25.40
C SER A 71 23.11 -10.17 25.04
N THR A 72 24.10 -9.91 24.19
CA THR A 72 25.13 -10.88 23.77
C THR A 72 26.00 -11.32 24.95
N ILE A 73 26.36 -10.40 25.86
CA ILE A 73 27.14 -10.73 27.06
C ILE A 73 26.33 -11.57 28.06
N LYS A 74 25.06 -11.20 28.34
CA LYS A 74 24.17 -11.99 29.24
C LYS A 74 23.93 -13.42 28.72
N SER A 75 23.93 -13.64 27.41
CA SER A 75 23.67 -14.94 26.78
C SER A 75 24.91 -15.82 26.53
N SER A 76 26.12 -15.24 26.46
CA SER A 76 27.35 -15.97 26.07
C SER A 76 28.23 -16.45 27.24
N LEU A 77 28.10 -15.85 28.43
CA LEU A 77 28.85 -16.23 29.64
C LEU A 77 28.05 -17.18 30.55
N TYR A 78 28.70 -18.24 31.03
CA TYR A 78 28.08 -19.27 31.87
C TYR A 78 28.79 -19.46 33.21
N ILE A 79 28.00 -19.71 34.26
CA ILE A 79 28.43 -20.04 35.62
C ILE A 79 27.75 -21.36 36.01
N ASN A 80 28.52 -22.39 36.38
CA ASN A 80 28.00 -23.73 36.72
C ASN A 80 27.01 -24.31 35.68
N GLY A 81 27.21 -23.98 34.40
CA GLY A 81 26.41 -24.49 33.29
C GLY A 81 25.14 -23.72 32.94
N LYS A 82 24.77 -22.67 33.69
CA LYS A 82 23.69 -21.72 33.36
C LYS A 82 24.26 -20.39 32.86
N SER A 83 23.57 -19.71 31.95
CA SER A 83 24.00 -18.39 31.48
C SER A 83 23.78 -17.30 32.54
N ILE A 84 24.50 -16.18 32.44
CA ILE A 84 24.25 -15.02 33.31
C ILE A 84 22.80 -14.54 33.17
N GLY A 85 22.25 -14.52 31.94
CA GLY A 85 20.84 -14.19 31.69
C GLY A 85 19.85 -15.14 32.37
N GLU A 86 20.08 -16.46 32.33
CA GLU A 86 19.24 -17.45 33.04
C GLU A 86 19.28 -17.26 34.57
N LEU A 87 20.45 -16.88 35.11
CA LEU A 87 20.63 -16.63 36.54
C LEU A 87 19.93 -15.32 36.98
N CYS A 88 20.00 -14.26 36.18
CA CYS A 88 19.22 -13.04 36.39
C CYS A 88 17.70 -13.33 36.41
N THR A 89 17.19 -14.08 35.42
CA THR A 89 15.76 -14.40 35.31
C THR A 89 15.26 -15.28 36.47
N GLN A 90 16.09 -16.17 37.02
CA GLN A 90 15.72 -16.97 38.21
C GLN A 90 15.75 -16.20 39.53
N ALA A 91 16.39 -15.02 39.59
CA ALA A 91 16.48 -14.18 40.79
C ALA A 91 15.30 -13.19 40.96
N GLY A 92 14.39 -13.09 39.98
CA GLY A 92 13.18 -12.28 40.08
C GLY A 92 13.37 -10.76 39.99
N HIS A 93 14.59 -10.30 39.68
CA HIS A 93 14.92 -8.89 39.48
C HIS A 93 15.88 -8.74 38.28
N ASP A 94 15.62 -7.77 37.40
CA ASP A 94 16.47 -7.49 36.24
C ASP A 94 17.68 -6.62 36.66
N TYR A 95 18.58 -7.20 37.43
CA TYR A 95 19.84 -6.55 37.81
C TYR A 95 20.89 -6.71 36.71
N ALA A 96 21.49 -5.59 36.32
CA ALA A 96 22.58 -5.54 35.37
C ALA A 96 23.85 -6.15 35.97
N ALA A 97 24.36 -7.21 35.31
CA ALA A 97 25.81 -7.41 35.28
C ALA A 97 26.39 -6.17 34.59
N MET A 98 27.13 -5.34 35.33
CA MET A 98 27.59 -4.06 34.79
C MET A 98 28.83 -4.33 33.92
N VAL A 99 28.67 -4.20 32.60
CA VAL A 99 29.73 -4.45 31.62
C VAL A 99 30.42 -3.14 31.29
N SER A 100 31.64 -2.98 31.77
CA SER A 100 32.50 -1.84 31.46
C SER A 100 33.51 -2.24 30.39
N LEU A 101 33.67 -1.40 29.38
CA LEU A 101 34.81 -1.47 28.45
C LEU A 101 35.79 -0.37 28.84
N HIS A 102 37.08 -0.67 28.75
CA HIS A 102 38.17 0.27 28.99
C HIS A 102 39.08 0.31 27.75
N PRO A 103 39.57 1.51 27.38
CA PRO A 103 40.36 1.68 26.19
C PRO A 103 41.71 0.99 26.36
N ALA A 104 42.36 0.74 25.23
CA ALA A 104 43.60 -0.03 25.23
C ALA A 104 44.69 0.63 26.10
N ASP A 105 45.31 -0.14 26.99
CA ASP A 105 46.38 0.34 27.87
C ASP A 105 47.67 0.69 27.09
N GLU A 106 48.75 1.03 27.80
CA GLU A 106 50.05 1.35 27.19
C GLU A 106 50.59 0.22 26.28
N ASN A 107 50.13 -1.02 26.46
CA ASN A 107 50.48 -2.21 25.67
C ASN A 107 49.51 -2.49 24.51
N ARG A 108 48.49 -1.64 24.33
CA ARG A 108 47.49 -1.67 23.24
C ARG A 108 46.54 -2.87 23.24
N GLN A 109 46.16 -3.43 24.39
CA GLN A 109 45.03 -4.37 24.49
C GLN A 109 43.86 -3.74 25.26
N GLY A 110 42.63 -3.87 24.73
CA GLY A 110 41.42 -3.40 25.38
C GLY A 110 40.97 -4.35 26.48
N LEU A 111 40.28 -3.82 27.49
CA LEU A 111 39.83 -4.59 28.65
C LEU A 111 38.31 -4.49 28.79
N MET A 112 37.63 -5.62 28.97
CA MET A 112 36.23 -5.68 29.39
C MET A 112 36.15 -6.19 30.82
N GLU A 113 35.45 -5.46 31.68
CA GLU A 113 35.14 -5.87 33.04
C GLU A 113 33.64 -6.16 33.17
N ILE A 114 33.30 -7.25 33.85
CA ILE A 114 31.92 -7.59 34.18
C ILE A 114 31.79 -7.65 35.70
N TRP A 115 31.01 -6.73 36.25
CA TRP A 115 30.81 -6.57 37.69
C TRP A 115 29.53 -7.30 38.13
N LEU A 116 29.68 -8.25 39.06
CA LEU A 116 28.62 -9.14 39.55
C LEU A 116 28.47 -9.01 41.07
N ASP A 117 27.26 -8.72 41.55
CA ASP A 117 26.96 -8.52 42.97
C ASP A 117 27.00 -9.84 43.76
N LYS A 118 27.79 -9.89 44.85
CA LYS A 118 27.91 -11.06 45.73
C LYS A 118 26.66 -11.33 46.56
N VAL A 119 25.90 -10.29 46.91
CA VAL A 119 24.71 -10.41 47.75
C VAL A 119 23.64 -11.23 47.02
N ASN A 120 23.54 -11.06 45.70
CA ASN A 120 22.57 -11.75 44.85
C ASN A 120 23.05 -13.13 44.34
N LEU A 121 24.35 -13.45 44.50
CA LEU A 121 24.91 -14.80 44.28
C LEU A 121 24.88 -15.68 45.55
N ALA A 122 24.33 -15.18 46.66
CA ALA A 122 24.26 -15.85 47.95
C ALA A 122 23.32 -17.08 47.93
N GLY A 123 23.88 -18.23 47.56
CA GLY A 123 23.17 -19.51 47.44
C GLY A 123 23.94 -20.55 46.62
N LEU A 124 24.90 -20.09 45.80
CA LEU A 124 25.87 -20.95 45.12
C LEU A 124 27.08 -21.21 46.05
N ASP A 125 27.51 -22.47 46.14
CA ASP A 125 28.57 -22.93 47.05
C ASP A 125 29.92 -22.27 46.69
N LYS A 126 30.61 -21.69 47.69
CA LYS A 126 31.89 -21.01 47.51
C LYS A 126 33.00 -21.90 46.94
N SER A 127 32.89 -23.22 47.06
CA SER A 127 33.82 -24.17 46.44
C SER A 127 33.59 -24.38 44.93
N SER A 128 32.47 -23.89 44.37
CA SER A 128 32.07 -24.11 42.98
C SER A 128 32.37 -22.96 42.01
N TYR A 129 32.79 -21.78 42.49
CA TYR A 129 33.06 -20.60 41.63
C TYR A 129 34.33 -20.71 40.76
N ASN A 130 35.03 -21.85 40.74
CA ASN A 130 36.26 -22.02 39.96
C ASN A 130 36.04 -22.34 38.47
N VAL A 131 34.79 -22.33 37.98
CA VAL A 131 34.47 -22.63 36.57
C VAL A 131 33.47 -21.60 36.02
N PHE A 132 34.00 -20.42 35.69
CA PHE A 132 33.38 -19.53 34.72
C PHE A 132 33.76 -20.05 33.32
N GLU A 133 32.78 -20.39 32.50
CA GLU A 133 33.00 -21.00 31.18
C GLU A 133 32.39 -20.10 30.10
N ILE A 134 33.23 -19.57 29.21
CA ILE A 134 32.77 -18.95 27.97
C ILE A 134 32.59 -20.08 26.96
N LYS A 135 31.35 -20.28 26.49
CA LYS A 135 31.00 -21.42 25.61
C LYS A 135 30.99 -21.07 24.13
N ASN A 136 30.86 -19.79 23.81
CA ASN A 136 30.89 -19.22 22.46
C ASN A 136 31.84 -18.01 22.46
N ASP A 137 32.58 -17.79 21.40
CA ASP A 137 33.42 -16.60 21.25
C ASP A 137 32.57 -15.33 21.30
N ILE A 138 32.97 -14.35 22.11
CA ILE A 138 32.28 -13.05 22.23
C ILE A 138 32.79 -12.16 21.09
N THR A 139 32.09 -12.19 19.96
CA THR A 139 32.48 -11.50 18.72
C THR A 139 31.53 -10.33 18.42
N LEU A 140 32.06 -9.11 18.31
CA LEU A 140 31.27 -7.88 18.06
C LEU A 140 31.61 -7.23 16.71
N ASN A 141 30.60 -6.96 15.87
CA ASN A 141 30.76 -6.39 14.53
C ASN A 141 30.66 -4.85 14.53
N LYS A 142 31.68 -4.19 13.99
CA LYS A 142 31.76 -2.71 13.89
C LYS A 142 30.75 -2.06 12.93
N LYS A 143 30.14 -2.81 12.00
CA LYS A 143 29.41 -2.23 10.85
C LYS A 143 27.95 -1.83 11.11
N ASN A 144 27.33 -2.34 12.16
CA ASN A 144 25.96 -1.97 12.55
C ASN A 144 25.86 -0.60 13.26
N PHE A 145 26.98 0.03 13.58
CA PHE A 145 27.05 1.29 14.34
C PHE A 145 27.40 2.47 13.43
N SER A 146 26.46 2.89 12.58
CA SER A 146 26.65 4.08 11.75
C SER A 146 25.36 4.85 11.40
N LYS A 147 24.89 5.68 12.33
CA LYS A 147 24.18 6.93 11.99
C LYS A 147 24.35 7.98 13.08
N ALA A 148 24.75 9.18 12.64
CA ALA A 148 24.87 10.43 13.39
C ALA A 148 25.84 10.45 14.59
N ALA A 149 26.99 11.09 14.37
CA ALA A 149 27.78 11.72 15.41
C ALA A 149 27.85 13.24 15.15
N PHE A 150 28.17 14.00 16.19
CA PHE A 150 28.47 15.45 16.23
C PHE A 150 27.29 16.44 16.15
N ILE A 151 27.24 17.51 16.95
CA ILE A 151 27.74 17.80 18.33
C ILE A 151 27.12 19.16 18.74
N TYR A 152 27.08 19.53 20.02
CA TYR A 152 27.08 20.96 20.38
C TYR A 152 28.00 21.31 21.56
N ASP A 153 28.58 22.51 21.45
CA ASP A 153 29.34 23.33 22.41
C ASP A 153 30.64 22.83 23.08
N CYS A 154 31.66 23.67 22.94
CA CYS A 154 32.55 24.05 24.05
C CYS A 154 31.90 25.20 24.83
N TYR A 155 32.21 25.41 26.11
CA TYR A 155 32.65 26.72 26.64
C TYR A 155 33.41 26.59 27.97
N GLU A 156 33.92 27.73 28.44
CA GLU A 156 34.84 28.00 29.57
C GLU A 156 36.34 27.82 29.20
N GLU A 157 37.27 28.74 29.49
CA GLU A 157 37.19 29.96 30.34
C GLU A 157 38.27 31.03 29.99
N ASN A 158 38.00 32.30 30.30
CA ASN A 158 38.91 33.41 30.69
C ASN A 158 40.34 33.59 30.10
N TRP A 159 40.65 34.80 29.58
CA TRP A 159 41.51 35.81 30.27
C TRP A 159 41.56 37.16 29.54
N ILE A 160 41.54 38.26 30.32
CA ILE A 160 41.64 39.65 29.85
C ILE A 160 43.09 40.12 29.94
N ASN A 161 43.57 40.90 28.95
CA ASN A 161 44.47 41.99 29.32
C ASN A 161 44.27 43.26 28.48
N SER A 162 44.18 44.38 29.19
CA SER A 162 44.07 45.72 28.62
C SER A 162 45.44 46.24 28.12
N THR A 163 45.43 47.46 27.59
CA THR A 163 46.59 48.23 27.07
C THR A 163 46.96 47.94 25.61
N ALA A 164 47.58 48.82 24.82
CA ALA A 164 48.73 49.70 25.11
C ALA A 164 48.51 50.95 25.99
N GLY A 165 47.30 51.22 26.45
CA GLY A 165 47.11 51.76 27.80
C GLY A 165 46.07 52.86 27.93
N ASN A 166 44.82 52.45 28.19
CA ASN A 166 43.73 53.26 28.77
C ASN A 166 43.61 54.72 28.27
N SER A 167 42.79 54.99 27.26
CA SER A 167 41.30 55.07 27.32
C SER A 167 40.80 56.51 27.46
N VAL A 168 39.89 56.91 26.56
CA VAL A 168 38.53 57.42 26.85
C VAL A 168 37.75 57.12 25.55
N ALA A 169 37.12 55.95 25.37
CA ALA A 169 35.95 55.42 26.09
C ALA A 169 34.63 56.15 25.76
N ALA A 170 33.52 55.45 25.97
CA ALA A 170 32.14 55.95 25.87
C ALA A 170 31.45 56.01 24.49
N LEU A 171 31.63 54.95 23.71
CA LEU A 171 30.54 54.32 22.95
C LEU A 171 30.19 52.96 23.63
N LEU A 172 30.21 52.93 24.97
CA LEU A 172 29.02 52.91 25.83
C LEU A 172 28.28 51.56 25.94
N SER A 173 28.86 50.50 25.42
CA SER A 173 28.98 49.24 26.16
C SER A 173 30.31 48.57 25.83
N ALA A 174 30.83 47.69 26.69
CA ALA A 174 31.66 46.61 26.15
C ALA A 174 30.74 45.77 25.24
N PRO A 175 31.22 45.21 24.11
CA PRO A 175 30.40 44.28 23.33
C PRO A 175 29.90 43.17 24.24
N GLU A 176 28.58 43.10 24.47
CA GLU A 176 27.98 42.01 25.22
C GLU A 176 27.97 40.81 24.30
N ILE A 177 28.91 39.89 24.53
CA ILE A 177 28.96 38.59 23.88
C ILE A 177 28.16 37.64 24.75
N SER A 178 27.00 37.24 24.25
CA SER A 178 26.14 36.23 24.86
C SER A 178 26.02 35.04 23.91
N GLU A 179 25.96 33.84 24.45
CA GLU A 179 25.75 32.64 23.64
C GLU A 179 24.28 32.28 23.59
N SER A 180 23.80 31.92 22.41
CA SER A 180 22.41 31.58 22.16
C SER A 180 22.34 30.35 21.26
N GLY A 181 22.55 29.18 21.86
CA GLY A 181 22.66 27.91 21.14
C GLY A 181 23.80 27.98 20.11
N SER A 182 23.45 27.82 18.83
CA SER A 182 24.42 27.66 17.74
C SER A 182 25.25 28.88 17.35
N TYR A 183 25.06 30.03 18.00
CA TYR A 183 25.67 31.29 17.60
C TYR A 183 26.22 32.07 18.81
N TYR A 184 27.30 32.80 18.56
CA TYR A 184 27.72 33.94 19.37
C TYR A 184 26.92 35.17 19.00
N LEU A 185 26.22 35.77 19.95
CA LEU A 185 25.56 37.05 19.78
C LEU A 185 26.41 38.16 20.38
N ILE A 186 26.99 39.00 19.53
CA ILE A 186 27.81 40.16 19.89
C ILE A 186 26.93 41.42 19.80
N THR A 187 26.65 42.07 20.93
CA THR A 187 25.79 43.26 21.01
C THR A 187 26.60 44.53 21.28
N LEU A 188 26.53 45.51 20.38
CA LEU A 188 27.18 46.81 20.45
C LEU A 188 26.12 47.93 20.57
N GLU A 189 26.25 48.83 21.53
CA GLU A 189 25.33 49.98 21.61
C GLU A 189 25.61 51.07 20.57
N LEU A 190 24.53 51.53 19.92
CA LEU A 190 24.55 52.56 18.90
C LEU A 190 24.37 53.95 19.51
N SER A 191 25.42 54.75 19.40
CA SER A 191 25.29 56.20 19.46
C SER A 191 24.85 56.82 18.10
N LYS A 192 23.89 56.22 17.35
CA LYS A 192 22.82 56.98 16.62
C LYS A 192 21.46 56.30 16.72
N TYR A 193 20.41 57.11 16.90
CA TYR A 193 19.05 56.86 16.43
C TYR A 193 19.03 56.73 14.90
N VAL A 194 19.06 55.50 14.40
CA VAL A 194 18.82 55.19 12.98
C VAL A 194 17.32 55.02 12.77
N THR A 195 16.73 55.74 11.81
CA THR A 195 15.28 55.65 11.56
C THR A 195 14.92 54.30 10.93
N LYS A 196 13.68 53.84 11.10
CA LYS A 196 13.21 52.55 10.55
C LYS A 196 13.39 52.43 9.03
N THR A 197 13.31 53.56 8.30
CA THR A 197 13.54 53.60 6.85
C THR A 197 15.01 53.43 6.49
N GLU A 198 15.92 54.13 7.18
CA GLU A 198 17.37 53.96 7.01
C GLU A 198 17.80 52.53 7.39
N LEU A 199 17.26 52.00 8.48
CA LEU A 199 17.51 50.65 8.97
C LEU A 199 17.14 49.58 7.92
N ASN A 200 15.96 49.69 7.31
CA ASN A 200 15.50 48.77 6.27
C ASN A 200 16.38 48.86 5.01
N ASN A 201 16.78 50.06 4.60
CA ASN A 201 17.67 50.26 3.45
C ASN A 201 19.08 49.68 3.71
N ILE A 202 19.58 49.80 4.95
CA ILE A 202 20.86 49.23 5.38
C ILE A 202 20.80 47.70 5.41
N GLN A 203 19.74 47.10 5.98
CA GLN A 203 19.58 45.63 6.04
C GLN A 203 19.40 44.98 4.66
N ALA A 204 18.90 45.71 3.67
CA ALA A 204 18.70 45.24 2.30
C ALA A 204 19.96 45.29 1.42
N SER A 205 21.00 46.05 1.79
CA SER A 205 22.22 46.19 0.98
C SER A 205 23.19 45.01 1.19
N SER A 206 23.66 44.42 0.09
CA SER A 206 24.75 43.43 0.05
C SER A 206 26.09 44.06 0.45
N ASP A 207 26.46 45.13 -0.24
CA ASP A 207 27.74 45.84 -0.12
C ASP A 207 28.01 46.29 1.32
N TYR A 208 26.94 46.59 2.05
CA TYR A 208 26.97 46.90 3.48
C TYR A 208 27.38 45.71 4.36
N LYS A 209 26.80 44.53 4.12
CA LYS A 209 27.12 43.29 4.87
C LYS A 209 28.57 42.90 4.63
N ASP A 210 29.04 43.04 3.39
CA ASP A 210 30.40 42.68 3.01
C ASP A 210 31.42 43.68 3.57
N ALA A 211 31.11 44.99 3.57
CA ALA A 211 31.94 46.01 4.22
C ALA A 211 32.11 45.81 5.74
N ILE A 212 31.11 45.20 6.42
CA ILE A 212 31.24 44.80 7.83
C ILE A 212 32.07 43.52 7.97
N ARG A 213 31.80 42.51 7.14
CA ARG A 213 32.53 41.23 7.13
C ARG A 213 34.04 41.39 6.85
N GLN A 214 34.43 42.46 6.15
CA GLN A 214 35.83 42.82 5.85
C GLN A 214 36.55 43.61 6.95
N ARG A 215 35.82 44.33 7.84
CA ARG A 215 36.43 45.23 8.84
C ARG A 215 36.41 44.71 10.28
N ILE A 216 35.61 43.67 10.52
CA ILE A 216 35.58 42.96 11.80
C ILE A 216 36.51 41.75 11.70
N TYR A 217 37.47 41.69 12.63
CA TYR A 217 38.48 40.65 12.71
C TYR A 217 38.31 39.83 13.99
N ILE A 218 38.46 38.51 13.85
CA ILE A 218 38.52 37.54 14.95
C ILE A 218 39.88 36.84 14.83
N ASN A 219 40.71 36.90 15.88
CA ASN A 219 42.10 36.41 15.87
C ASN A 219 42.92 36.79 14.62
N GLY A 220 42.74 38.03 14.14
CA GLY A 220 43.51 38.59 13.03
C GLY A 220 43.04 38.18 11.62
N GLN A 221 41.99 37.37 11.48
CA GLN A 221 41.32 37.08 10.20
C GLN A 221 39.96 37.76 10.11
N SER A 222 39.55 38.18 8.92
CA SER A 222 38.25 38.83 8.71
C SER A 222 37.11 37.80 8.67
N ILE A 223 35.90 38.21 9.05
CA ILE A 223 34.72 37.32 8.99
C ILE A 223 34.49 36.78 7.56
N GLU A 224 34.72 37.61 6.52
CA GLU A 224 34.63 37.17 5.12
C GLU A 224 35.61 36.01 4.80
N SER A 225 36.85 36.10 5.30
CA SER A 225 37.86 35.04 5.12
C SER A 225 37.46 33.73 5.81
N LEU A 226 36.84 33.83 6.99
CA LEU A 226 36.37 32.66 7.76
C LEU A 226 35.18 31.97 7.06
N CYS A 227 34.21 32.72 6.52
CA CYS A 227 33.13 32.16 5.69
C CYS A 227 33.67 31.38 4.49
N ALA A 228 34.61 31.96 3.74
CA ALA A 228 35.16 31.39 2.52
C ALA A 228 35.94 30.07 2.76
N LEU A 229 36.65 29.96 3.89
CA LEU A 229 37.35 28.74 4.29
C LEU A 229 36.43 27.65 4.87
N ALA A 230 35.32 28.04 5.50
CA ALA A 230 34.35 27.10 6.08
C ALA A 230 33.44 26.43 5.04
N GLY A 231 33.37 26.96 3.81
CA GLY A 231 32.53 26.45 2.71
C GLY A 231 31.05 26.85 2.79
N HIS A 232 30.70 27.82 3.64
CA HIS A 232 29.32 28.27 3.86
C HIS A 232 29.24 29.80 4.06
N ASP A 233 28.33 30.46 3.34
CA ASP A 233 28.11 31.93 3.35
C ASP A 233 27.50 32.51 4.65
N TYR A 234 27.13 31.63 5.59
CA TYR A 234 26.24 31.95 6.71
C TYR A 234 26.93 32.21 8.05
N ALA A 235 28.28 32.23 8.11
CA ALA A 235 28.98 32.29 9.39
C ALA A 235 28.79 33.61 10.17
N ALA A 236 28.17 34.66 9.60
CA ALA A 236 27.70 35.82 10.36
C ALA A 236 26.43 36.47 9.78
N MET A 237 25.41 36.66 10.64
CA MET A 237 24.23 37.50 10.41
C MET A 237 24.33 38.81 11.20
N VAL A 238 24.00 39.95 10.57
CA VAL A 238 24.09 41.28 11.19
C VAL A 238 22.70 41.90 11.26
N HIS A 239 22.20 42.10 12.47
CA HIS A 239 20.92 42.75 12.77
C HIS A 239 21.15 44.08 13.46
N ILE A 240 20.38 45.10 13.04
CA ILE A 240 20.41 46.42 13.67
C ILE A 240 19.04 46.67 14.26
N PHE A 241 19.01 47.10 15.52
CA PHE A 241 17.80 47.50 16.23
C PHE A 241 17.80 49.03 16.39
N PRO A 242 16.74 49.71 15.90
CA PRO A 242 16.64 51.16 16.02
C PRO A 242 16.47 51.55 17.48
N LYS A 243 16.73 52.83 17.80
CA LYS A 243 16.50 53.32 19.16
C LYS A 243 15.02 53.18 19.55
N ASN A 244 14.79 52.53 20.68
CA ASN A 244 13.49 52.54 21.34
C ASN A 244 13.23 53.90 22.00
N GLU A 245 11.99 54.16 22.45
CA GLU A 245 11.60 55.47 23.01
C GLU A 245 12.40 55.85 24.27
N SER A 246 12.95 54.87 25.00
CA SER A 246 13.89 55.06 26.11
C SER A 246 15.28 55.55 25.72
N GLY A 247 15.64 55.52 24.43
CA GLY A 247 16.87 56.11 23.90
C GLY A 247 18.08 55.17 23.78
N GLU A 248 17.87 53.85 23.71
CA GLU A 248 18.90 52.82 23.49
C GLU A 248 18.68 52.09 22.16
N GLY A 249 19.73 51.95 21.35
CA GLY A 249 19.69 51.28 20.05
C GLY A 249 20.90 50.37 19.95
N LYS A 250 20.78 49.21 19.32
CA LYS A 250 21.78 48.13 19.44
C LYS A 250 22.07 47.48 18.08
N LEU A 251 23.34 47.25 17.80
CA LEU A 251 23.83 46.45 16.68
C LEU A 251 24.16 45.05 17.20
N GLN A 252 23.56 44.02 16.64
CA GLN A 252 23.72 42.63 17.03
C GLN A 252 24.30 41.80 15.89
N ILE A 253 25.39 41.09 16.17
CA ILE A 253 26.09 40.26 15.20
C ILE A 253 26.06 38.83 15.71
N TRP A 254 25.37 37.96 14.98
CA TRP A 254 25.23 36.53 15.27
C TRP A 254 26.25 35.76 14.44
N VAL A 255 27.27 35.17 15.08
CA VAL A 255 28.39 34.48 14.42
C VAL A 255 28.30 32.98 14.72
N ASP A 256 28.30 32.13 13.69
CA ASP A 256 28.07 30.67 13.85
C ASP A 256 29.24 30.00 14.57
N LYS A 257 28.93 29.30 15.68
CA LYS A 257 29.92 28.57 16.48
C LYS A 257 30.60 27.44 15.71
N GLN A 258 29.91 26.78 14.77
CA GLN A 258 30.49 25.70 13.94
C GLN A 258 31.52 26.20 12.91
N GLY A 259 31.43 27.47 12.49
CA GLY A 259 32.41 28.09 11.60
C GLY A 259 33.74 28.39 12.31
N ILE A 260 33.65 28.91 13.55
CA ILE A 260 34.81 29.30 14.36
C ILE A 260 35.55 28.09 14.94
N THR A 261 34.83 27.07 15.44
CA THR A 261 35.42 25.89 16.11
C THR A 261 36.33 25.01 15.23
N LYS A 262 36.35 25.20 13.91
CA LYS A 262 37.29 24.53 13.00
C LYS A 262 38.73 25.08 13.02
N PHE A 263 38.98 26.23 13.66
CA PHE A 263 40.23 27.00 13.53
C PHE A 263 40.99 27.23 14.85
N ASP A 264 41.00 26.24 15.74
CA ASP A 264 41.64 26.19 17.10
C ASP A 264 40.66 26.59 18.24
N PRO A 265 40.48 25.79 19.33
CA PRO A 265 39.47 26.07 20.36
C PRO A 265 39.73 27.27 21.30
N GLU A 266 40.97 27.76 21.45
CA GLU A 266 41.26 28.91 22.35
C GLU A 266 40.92 30.30 21.74
N VAL A 267 40.20 30.33 20.60
CA VAL A 267 40.18 31.46 19.65
C VAL A 267 39.17 32.57 19.94
N ALA A 268 38.22 32.40 20.85
CA ALA A 268 37.12 33.36 21.04
C ALA A 268 37.53 34.74 21.61
N ASN A 269 38.74 34.88 22.16
CA ASN A 269 39.10 36.00 23.03
C ASN A 269 39.76 37.22 22.36
N SER A 270 39.94 37.29 21.03
CA SER A 270 40.33 38.55 20.36
C SER A 270 39.41 38.95 19.20
N PHE A 271 38.62 39.99 19.47
CA PHE A 271 37.74 40.68 18.53
C PHE A 271 38.27 42.11 18.30
N GLU A 272 38.54 42.48 17.05
CA GLU A 272 39.08 43.79 16.69
C GLU A 272 38.30 44.40 15.51
N ILE A 273 37.82 45.65 15.68
CA ILE A 273 37.24 46.43 14.57
C ILE A 273 38.34 47.31 13.99
N ARG A 274 38.80 47.00 12.77
CA ARG A 274 39.89 47.72 12.12
C ARG A 274 39.37 48.86 11.24
N GLY A 275 39.41 50.06 11.81
CA GLY A 275 39.02 51.31 11.17
C GLY A 275 37.53 51.64 11.31
N PRO A 276 37.13 52.90 11.02
CA PRO A 276 35.75 53.33 11.21
C PRO A 276 34.79 52.63 10.23
N ILE A 277 33.64 52.19 10.74
CA ILE A 277 32.51 51.71 9.93
C ILE A 277 31.60 52.91 9.67
N SER A 278 31.52 53.35 8.41
CA SER A 278 30.77 54.53 7.99
C SER A 278 29.43 54.14 7.39
N PHE A 279 28.38 54.19 8.19
CA PHE A 279 26.99 54.17 7.71
C PHE A 279 26.63 55.55 7.15
N GLY A 280 25.81 55.63 6.10
CA GLY A 280 25.40 56.90 5.51
C GLY A 280 24.85 57.89 6.56
N GLU A 281 25.57 58.99 6.75
CA GLU A 281 25.22 60.19 7.54
C GLU A 281 24.78 59.99 9.03
N ALA A 282 25.43 59.08 9.81
CA ALA A 282 24.94 58.60 11.12
C ALA A 282 25.72 58.92 12.46
N TYR A 283 25.14 59.66 13.45
CA TYR A 283 25.62 60.03 14.84
C TYR A 283 24.51 60.66 15.81
N LEU A 284 24.06 60.05 16.95
CA LEU A 284 23.09 60.47 18.06
C LEU A 284 23.10 59.60 19.39
N SER A 285 23.20 60.27 20.54
CA SER A 285 23.29 59.76 21.94
C SER A 285 21.89 59.54 22.67
N PRO A 286 21.78 59.27 24.01
CA PRO A 286 20.52 58.88 24.74
C PRO A 286 19.65 60.11 25.19
N CYS A 287 18.49 60.07 25.90
CA CYS A 287 17.80 59.12 26.84
C CYS A 287 16.27 59.46 27.03
N GLY A 288 15.42 58.61 27.69
CA GLY A 288 14.34 59.09 28.61
C GLY A 288 12.90 58.44 28.71
N PHE A 289 12.64 57.67 29.80
CA PHE A 289 11.44 57.56 30.71
C PHE A 289 9.90 57.59 30.30
N SER A 290 9.15 56.56 30.76
CA SER A 290 7.88 56.56 31.59
C SER A 290 6.43 56.21 31.08
N TYR A 291 5.86 55.13 31.69
CA TYR A 291 4.47 54.89 32.22
C TYR A 291 3.34 54.15 31.42
N ILE A 292 2.38 53.57 32.18
CA ILE A 292 1.47 52.38 32.00
C ILE A 292 -0.03 52.85 31.98
N PRO A 293 -1.07 52.25 31.28
CA PRO A 293 -1.64 50.91 31.59
C PRO A 293 -2.39 50.05 30.52
N GLU A 294 -2.57 48.78 30.92
CA GLU A 294 -3.58 47.72 30.61
C GLU A 294 -4.57 47.86 29.43
N GLU A 295 -4.60 46.85 28.54
CA GLU A 295 -5.64 45.80 28.51
C GLU A 295 -5.34 44.71 27.44
N GLY A 296 -5.88 43.49 27.63
CA GLY A 296 -6.20 42.56 26.54
C GLY A 296 -5.06 41.77 25.87
N TRP A 297 -4.99 40.45 26.12
CA TRP A 297 -4.11 39.52 25.40
C TRP A 297 -4.47 39.43 23.90
N SER A 298 -3.50 39.70 23.01
CA SER A 298 -3.57 39.24 21.62
C SER A 298 -2.19 38.98 21.01
N LYS A 299 -1.98 37.76 20.48
CA LYS A 299 -1.08 37.29 19.38
C LYS A 299 0.35 37.90 19.25
N THR A 300 1.40 37.16 18.88
CA THR A 300 1.49 36.05 17.90
C THR A 300 2.78 35.25 18.14
N TYR A 301 2.83 33.96 17.75
CA TYR A 301 4.08 33.19 17.61
C TYR A 301 4.25 32.71 16.16
N SER A 302 5.50 32.64 15.67
CA SER A 302 5.83 32.21 14.30
C SER A 302 6.21 30.73 14.26
N GLY A 303 5.20 29.87 14.28
CA GLY A 303 5.32 28.41 14.16
C GLY A 303 3.95 27.75 14.20
N THR A 304 3.73 26.70 13.42
CA THR A 304 2.41 26.07 13.26
C THR A 304 2.12 25.11 14.41
N LEU A 305 1.47 25.60 15.47
CA LEU A 305 0.84 24.74 16.49
C LEU A 305 -0.46 24.10 15.96
N PRO A 306 -0.93 22.98 16.56
CA PRO A 306 -2.32 22.55 16.41
C PRO A 306 -3.27 23.68 16.82
N ALA A 307 -4.30 23.95 16.03
CA ALA A 307 -5.13 25.15 16.22
C ALA A 307 -5.91 25.17 17.56
N ASP A 308 -6.14 24.00 18.16
CA ASP A 308 -7.18 23.80 19.17
C ASP A 308 -6.79 24.11 20.61
N ILE A 309 -5.48 24.10 20.96
CA ILE A 309 -5.00 24.46 22.32
C ILE A 309 -5.32 25.93 22.66
N SER A 310 -5.57 26.77 21.65
CA SER A 310 -6.03 28.15 21.85
C SER A 310 -7.44 28.27 22.47
N THR A 311 -8.16 27.15 22.64
CA THR A 311 -9.56 27.12 23.10
C THR A 311 -9.75 26.59 24.53
N LEU A 312 -8.65 26.37 25.27
CA LEU A 312 -8.69 25.92 26.66
C LEU A 312 -9.46 26.89 27.57
N LYS A 313 -10.09 26.34 28.61
CA LYS A 313 -10.85 27.11 29.60
C LYS A 313 -10.44 26.71 31.01
N LEU A 314 -10.51 27.66 31.93
CA LEU A 314 -10.30 27.46 33.37
C LEU A 314 -11.64 27.67 34.10
N LYS A 315 -12.01 26.74 34.97
CA LYS A 315 -13.10 26.90 35.93
C LYS A 315 -12.71 26.21 37.23
N ASP A 316 -12.77 26.97 38.32
CA ASP A 316 -12.18 26.58 39.60
C ASP A 316 -10.71 26.14 39.37
N ASP A 317 -10.26 25.06 40.00
CA ASP A 317 -8.91 24.50 39.78
C ASP A 317 -8.87 23.48 38.62
N VAL A 318 -9.77 23.55 37.64
CA VAL A 318 -9.85 22.63 36.49
C VAL A 318 -9.62 23.35 35.16
N ILE A 319 -8.59 22.95 34.43
CA ILE A 319 -8.35 23.31 33.03
C ILE A 319 -9.03 22.26 32.15
N TYR A 320 -9.95 22.70 31.30
CA TYR A 320 -10.81 21.82 30.51
C TYR A 320 -10.93 22.29 29.05
N ASN A 321 -11.64 21.50 28.24
CA ASN A 321 -11.68 21.62 26.78
C ASN A 321 -10.34 21.26 26.12
N ILE A 322 -9.55 20.36 26.75
CA ILE A 322 -8.32 19.82 26.18
C ILE A 322 -8.69 18.78 25.10
N PRO A 323 -8.18 18.88 23.86
CA PRO A 323 -8.42 17.88 22.82
C PRO A 323 -7.85 16.51 23.19
N ASN A 324 -8.49 15.43 22.74
CA ASN A 324 -7.93 14.08 22.88
C ASN A 324 -6.62 13.94 22.10
N GLY A 325 -5.74 13.06 22.56
CA GLY A 325 -4.53 12.66 21.85
C GLY A 325 -3.29 13.53 22.08
N ILE A 326 -3.44 14.72 22.67
CA ILE A 326 -2.35 15.65 22.99
C ILE A 326 -1.37 15.02 23.99
N THR A 327 -0.06 15.09 23.70
CA THR A 327 0.99 14.67 24.64
C THR A 327 1.25 15.69 25.74
N SER A 328 1.77 15.25 26.88
CA SER A 328 2.20 16.14 27.97
C SER A 328 3.14 17.26 27.49
N GLU A 329 4.08 16.93 26.59
CA GLU A 329 5.05 17.91 26.07
C GLU A 329 4.39 18.96 25.16
N GLU A 330 3.51 18.56 24.24
CA GLU A 330 2.76 19.50 23.40
C GLU A 330 1.87 20.42 24.23
N PHE A 331 1.23 19.90 25.28
CA PHE A 331 0.41 20.68 26.20
C PHE A 331 1.26 21.71 26.97
N ILE A 332 2.40 21.32 27.53
CA ILE A 332 3.31 22.22 28.24
C ILE A 332 3.88 23.30 27.30
N ARG A 333 4.32 22.93 26.08
CA ARG A 333 4.82 23.88 25.07
C ARG A 333 3.75 24.89 24.62
N GLY A 334 2.46 24.54 24.73
CA GLY A 334 1.33 25.44 24.47
C GLY A 334 1.05 26.45 25.58
N ILE A 335 1.63 26.29 26.77
CA ILE A 335 1.40 27.17 27.93
C ILE A 335 2.53 28.20 28.00
N SER A 336 2.16 29.49 28.05
CA SER A 336 3.09 30.58 28.31
C SER A 336 2.89 31.12 29.73
N CYS A 337 4.00 31.31 30.45
CA CYS A 337 4.04 31.87 31.80
C CYS A 337 4.72 33.24 31.78
N SER A 338 4.33 34.13 32.70
CA SER A 338 5.09 35.36 32.96
C SER A 338 6.50 35.02 33.46
N ALA A 339 7.48 35.91 33.28
CA ALA A 339 8.90 35.67 33.60
C ALA A 339 9.25 35.33 35.08
N PHE A 340 8.25 35.27 35.97
CA PHE A 340 8.38 34.91 37.38
C PHE A 340 7.56 33.67 37.78
N ALA A 341 6.93 32.98 36.81
CA ALA A 341 6.25 31.70 36.98
C ALA A 341 7.03 30.57 36.30
N GLU A 342 7.18 29.46 37.02
CA GLU A 342 7.81 28.21 36.59
C GLU A 342 6.72 27.13 36.49
N ILE A 343 6.69 26.37 35.38
CA ILE A 343 5.84 25.18 35.28
C ILE A 343 6.54 24.02 35.99
N VAL A 344 5.96 23.55 37.09
CA VAL A 344 6.47 22.46 37.92
C VAL A 344 5.47 21.30 37.84
N SER A 345 5.31 20.75 36.63
CA SER A 345 4.28 19.76 36.31
C SER A 345 4.74 18.32 36.57
N ASP A 346 3.91 17.55 37.28
CA ASP A 346 4.04 16.09 37.40
C ASP A 346 3.39 15.34 36.20
N LEU A 347 3.22 16.02 35.06
CA LEU A 347 2.73 15.41 33.83
C LEU A 347 3.77 14.40 33.36
N GLN A 348 3.36 13.15 33.13
CA GLN A 348 4.27 12.09 32.68
C GLN A 348 4.91 12.51 31.35
N ASN A 349 6.23 12.63 31.30
CA ASN A 349 7.01 13.17 30.17
C ASN A 349 6.92 12.31 28.88
N ASP A 350 6.24 11.17 28.97
CA ASP A 350 6.24 10.08 28.00
C ASP A 350 4.80 9.74 27.52
N GLY A 351 3.78 10.42 28.06
CA GLY A 351 2.37 10.04 27.94
C GLY A 351 1.45 11.07 27.26
N LYS A 352 0.26 10.60 26.85
CA LYS A 352 -0.88 11.46 26.52
C LYS A 352 -1.42 12.11 27.80
N VAL A 353 -1.91 13.34 27.70
CA VAL A 353 -2.65 13.97 28.78
C VAL A 353 -3.95 13.18 29.02
N ALA A 354 -4.24 12.87 30.28
CA ALA A 354 -5.48 12.22 30.71
C ALA A 354 -6.32 13.12 31.60
N THR A 355 -7.64 12.93 31.64
CA THR A 355 -8.50 13.56 32.64
C THR A 355 -8.02 13.18 34.05
N GLY A 356 -7.91 14.16 34.95
CA GLY A 356 -7.37 13.99 36.30
C GLY A 356 -5.87 14.29 36.43
N SER A 357 -5.14 14.39 35.31
CA SER A 357 -3.70 14.78 35.30
C SER A 357 -3.48 16.14 35.96
N LYS A 358 -2.28 16.40 36.50
CA LYS A 358 -1.99 17.59 37.31
C LYS A 358 -0.93 18.48 36.67
N LEU A 359 -1.27 19.76 36.51
CA LEU A 359 -0.36 20.83 36.14
C LEU A 359 -0.13 21.71 37.38
N SER A 360 1.09 21.73 37.93
CA SER A 360 1.43 22.69 38.98
C SER A 360 2.24 23.86 38.39
N ILE A 361 1.85 25.08 38.74
CA ILE A 361 2.55 26.31 38.37
C ILE A 361 3.00 26.99 39.66
N LYS A 362 4.31 27.23 39.74
CA LYS A 362 4.96 27.88 40.87
C LYS A 362 5.24 29.32 40.52
N TYR A 363 4.73 30.25 41.31
CA TYR A 363 5.04 31.67 41.22
C TYR A 363 5.61 32.12 42.57
N ASP A 364 6.88 32.52 42.58
CA ASP A 364 7.66 32.75 43.80
C ASP A 364 7.57 31.54 44.78
N ASN A 365 7.01 31.73 45.98
CA ASN A 365 6.85 30.70 47.00
C ASN A 365 5.46 30.04 47.02
N ILE A 366 4.59 30.35 46.04
CA ILE A 366 3.24 29.80 45.95
C ILE A 366 3.21 28.75 44.82
N ASN A 367 2.86 27.51 45.18
CA ASN A 367 2.60 26.45 44.22
C ASN A 367 1.09 26.26 44.04
N THR A 368 0.57 26.49 42.83
CA THR A 368 -0.85 26.34 42.49
C THR A 368 -1.01 25.14 41.57
N GLN A 369 -1.88 24.20 41.92
CA GLN A 369 -2.08 22.97 41.14
C GLN A 369 -3.46 22.97 40.47
N TYR A 370 -3.45 22.81 39.15
CA TYR A 370 -4.63 22.65 38.31
C TYR A 370 -4.82 21.17 37.92
N THR A 371 -6.07 20.77 37.78
CA THR A 371 -6.46 19.46 37.27
C THR A 371 -6.82 19.59 35.79
N LEU A 372 -6.32 18.68 34.96
CA LEU A 372 -6.59 18.65 33.53
C LEU A 372 -7.83 17.80 33.24
N SER A 373 -8.59 18.20 32.23
CA SER A 373 -9.82 17.54 31.79
C SER A 373 -9.85 17.47 30.27
N VAL A 374 -9.70 16.24 29.75
CA VAL A 374 -9.65 15.92 28.32
C VAL A 374 -11.05 15.58 27.85
N TYR A 375 -11.49 16.23 26.78
CA TYR A 375 -12.86 16.11 26.32
C TYR A 375 -13.13 14.70 25.76
N GLY A 376 -14.05 13.98 26.41
CA GLY A 376 -14.39 12.58 26.13
C GLY A 376 -13.70 11.54 27.03
N ASP A 377 -12.60 11.87 27.72
CA ASP A 377 -11.93 10.95 28.65
C ASP A 377 -12.59 11.07 30.02
N VAL A 378 -13.51 10.14 30.31
CA VAL A 378 -14.26 10.03 31.58
C VAL A 378 -13.67 8.93 32.46
N SER A 379 -12.96 7.97 31.86
CA SER A 379 -12.33 6.83 32.51
C SER A 379 -10.96 7.15 33.11
N GLU A 380 -10.41 8.33 32.82
CA GLU A 380 -9.11 8.86 33.28
C GLU A 380 -7.92 8.05 32.72
N ASP A 381 -8.08 7.46 31.51
CA ASP A 381 -7.09 6.58 30.87
C ASP A 381 -6.26 7.24 29.75
N GLY A 382 -6.51 8.52 29.44
CA GLY A 382 -5.80 9.28 28.41
C GLY A 382 -6.22 8.94 26.98
N LYS A 383 -7.37 8.29 26.81
CA LYS A 383 -8.00 7.93 25.53
C LYS A 383 -9.50 8.21 25.61
N VAL A 384 -10.15 8.24 24.45
CA VAL A 384 -11.61 8.28 24.36
C VAL A 384 -12.03 6.96 23.74
N ASN A 385 -12.48 6.03 24.58
CA ASN A 385 -12.80 4.65 24.22
C ASN A 385 -14.09 4.14 24.91
N VAL A 386 -14.42 2.85 24.74
CA VAL A 386 -15.67 2.27 25.28
C VAL A 386 -15.73 2.32 26.83
N LEU A 387 -14.58 2.40 27.51
CA LEU A 387 -14.48 2.50 28.97
C LEU A 387 -15.07 3.81 29.50
N ASP A 388 -15.02 4.90 28.74
CA ASP A 388 -15.62 6.19 29.11
C ASP A 388 -17.15 6.10 29.13
N ALA A 389 -17.73 5.45 28.10
CA ALA A 389 -19.17 5.19 28.03
C ALA A 389 -19.64 4.27 29.16
N ILE A 390 -18.82 3.29 29.54
CA ILE A 390 -19.08 2.42 30.70
C ILE A 390 -19.00 3.21 32.00
N SER A 391 -18.04 4.11 32.16
CA SER A 391 -17.86 4.95 33.36
C SER A 391 -19.03 5.91 33.56
N LEU A 392 -19.47 6.58 32.49
CA LEU A 392 -20.66 7.43 32.51
C LEU A 392 -21.95 6.63 32.75
N ARG A 393 -22.08 5.41 32.19
CA ARG A 393 -23.22 4.53 32.46
C ARG A 393 -23.25 4.04 33.93
N LYS A 394 -22.09 3.81 34.55
CA LYS A 394 -22.00 3.47 35.98
C LYS A 394 -22.49 4.61 36.87
N HIS A 395 -22.17 5.86 36.53
CA HIS A 395 -22.69 7.05 37.23
C HIS A 395 -24.23 7.06 37.29
N PHE A 396 -24.91 6.87 36.15
CA PHE A 396 -26.38 6.87 36.10
C PHE A 396 -27.05 5.64 36.73
N LEU A 397 -26.44 4.46 36.67
CA LEU A 397 -27.04 3.22 37.18
C LEU A 397 -26.77 2.96 38.67
N TYR A 398 -25.63 3.41 39.19
CA TYR A 398 -25.16 3.07 40.53
C TYR A 398 -24.89 4.29 41.43
N ASN A 399 -25.24 5.50 40.98
CA ASN A 399 -24.97 6.77 41.68
C ASN A 399 -23.49 6.97 42.07
N SER A 400 -22.54 6.42 41.32
CA SER A 400 -21.11 6.60 41.59
C SER A 400 -20.71 8.07 41.35
N VAL A 401 -20.16 8.75 42.35
CA VAL A 401 -19.82 10.18 42.26
C VAL A 401 -18.66 10.40 41.30
N LEU A 402 -18.88 11.19 40.24
CA LEU A 402 -17.84 11.63 39.31
C LEU A 402 -17.11 12.87 39.88
N SER A 403 -15.80 12.98 39.60
CA SER A 403 -14.98 14.15 39.91
C SER A 403 -15.40 15.36 39.06
N GLU A 404 -15.04 16.59 39.47
CA GLU A 404 -15.32 17.78 38.65
C GLU A 404 -14.57 17.72 37.30
N ALA A 405 -13.36 17.17 37.25
CA ALA A 405 -12.61 16.97 36.01
C ALA A 405 -13.32 15.99 35.06
N GLN A 406 -13.89 14.89 35.59
CA GLN A 406 -14.73 13.97 34.81
C GLN A 406 -16.02 14.64 34.33
N LYS A 407 -16.67 15.50 35.14
CA LYS A 407 -17.86 16.26 34.71
C LYS A 407 -17.52 17.24 33.57
N MET A 408 -16.36 17.89 33.63
CA MET A 408 -15.91 18.79 32.56
C MET A 408 -15.50 18.04 31.28
N ALA A 409 -15.01 16.80 31.40
CA ALA A 409 -14.72 15.93 30.25
C ALA A 409 -16.01 15.53 29.50
N ILE A 410 -17.16 15.58 30.19
CA ILE A 410 -18.50 15.25 29.68
C ILE A 410 -19.24 16.49 29.14
N SER A 411 -19.14 17.64 29.81
CA SER A 411 -19.82 18.88 29.42
C SER A 411 -19.08 20.13 29.93
N ALA A 412 -18.94 21.13 29.06
CA ALA A 412 -18.31 22.41 29.38
C ALA A 412 -19.04 23.26 30.46
N ASP A 413 -20.28 22.92 30.82
CA ASP A 413 -21.02 23.52 31.95
C ASP A 413 -20.95 22.68 33.25
N GLY A 414 -20.34 21.49 33.19
CA GLY A 414 -20.24 20.52 34.30
C GLY A 414 -21.52 19.73 34.57
N ARG A 415 -22.57 19.86 33.75
CA ARG A 415 -23.83 19.11 33.92
C ARG A 415 -23.76 17.76 33.21
N VAL A 416 -24.00 16.71 33.99
CA VAL A 416 -24.04 15.33 33.49
C VAL A 416 -25.49 14.86 33.38
N ASN A 417 -25.92 14.50 32.17
CA ASN A 417 -27.26 14.05 31.85
C ASN A 417 -27.24 13.00 30.71
N ILE A 418 -28.40 12.41 30.40
CA ILE A 418 -28.47 11.26 29.48
C ILE A 418 -28.03 11.59 28.03
N THR A 419 -28.14 12.84 27.56
CA THR A 419 -27.71 13.19 26.19
C THR A 419 -26.19 13.18 26.06
N ASN A 420 -25.44 13.37 27.15
CA ASN A 420 -23.99 13.28 27.10
C ASN A 420 -23.48 11.87 26.74
N LEU A 421 -24.25 10.82 27.09
CA LEU A 421 -23.92 9.45 26.69
C LEU A 421 -24.08 9.21 25.18
N LEU A 422 -24.88 10.04 24.48
CA LEU A 422 -24.97 10.05 23.02
C LEU A 422 -23.74 10.76 22.42
N SER A 423 -23.44 11.98 22.88
CA SER A 423 -22.27 12.75 22.41
C SER A 423 -20.94 12.00 22.58
N LEU A 424 -20.81 11.20 23.64
CA LEU A 424 -19.66 10.34 23.85
C LEU A 424 -19.58 9.19 22.84
N LYS A 425 -20.71 8.57 22.48
CA LYS A 425 -20.73 7.58 21.39
C LYS A 425 -20.36 8.20 20.04
N ASP A 426 -20.80 9.42 19.77
CA ASP A 426 -20.47 10.13 18.53
C ASP A 426 -18.96 10.43 18.41
N LEU A 427 -18.26 10.66 19.53
CA LEU A 427 -16.79 10.77 19.56
C LEU A 427 -16.10 9.45 19.21
N LEU A 428 -16.56 8.34 19.79
CA LEU A 428 -16.01 6.99 19.55
C LEU A 428 -16.12 6.53 18.09
N LEU A 429 -17.08 7.08 17.36
CA LEU A 429 -17.28 6.81 15.94
C LEU A 429 -16.36 7.63 15.02
N LYS A 430 -15.69 8.69 15.53
CA LYS A 430 -14.84 9.59 14.74
C LYS A 430 -13.36 9.23 14.71
N GLU A 431 -12.80 8.64 15.77
CA GLU A 431 -11.38 8.23 15.77
C GLU A 431 -11.10 6.98 14.89
N ASN A 432 -12.14 6.32 14.37
CA ASN A 432 -12.02 5.14 13.51
C ASN A 432 -12.22 5.45 12.01
N GLN A 433 -12.04 6.71 11.58
CA GLN A 433 -12.32 7.15 10.20
C GLN A 433 -11.05 7.59 9.47
N ASN A 434 -10.49 6.69 8.66
CA ASN A 434 -9.36 6.96 7.76
C ASN A 434 -9.86 7.15 6.32
N ILE A 435 -9.17 7.97 5.52
CA ILE A 435 -9.31 8.04 4.05
C ILE A 435 -7.96 7.66 3.47
N ASN A 436 -7.92 6.67 2.58
CA ASN A 436 -6.73 6.26 1.85
C ASN A 436 -6.99 6.42 0.35
N ALA A 437 -6.41 7.49 -0.23
CA ALA A 437 -6.50 7.80 -1.65
C ALA A 437 -5.11 8.19 -2.16
N SER A 438 -4.55 7.36 -3.03
CA SER A 438 -3.30 7.63 -3.73
C SER A 438 -3.54 8.48 -4.99
N ASN A 439 -2.51 9.23 -5.40
CA ASN A 439 -2.49 9.81 -6.73
C ASN A 439 -2.25 8.71 -7.78
N ALA A 440 -2.76 8.90 -8.99
CA ALA A 440 -2.33 8.11 -10.13
C ALA A 440 -0.88 8.49 -10.54
N PRO A 441 -0.18 7.63 -11.31
CA PRO A 441 1.10 7.99 -11.93
C PRO A 441 0.97 9.21 -12.84
N ASP A 442 2.05 9.99 -12.95
CA ASP A 442 2.09 11.23 -13.75
C ASP A 442 1.83 11.00 -15.26
N GLU A 443 2.06 9.77 -15.74
CA GLU A 443 1.81 9.37 -17.12
C GLU A 443 0.33 9.09 -17.46
N ILE A 444 -0.53 8.94 -16.45
CA ILE A 444 -1.94 8.58 -16.65
C ILE A 444 -2.79 9.85 -16.85
N GLU A 445 -3.49 9.93 -17.97
CA GLU A 445 -4.35 11.08 -18.28
C GLU A 445 -5.57 11.14 -17.33
N LYS A 446 -5.66 12.24 -16.58
CA LYS A 446 -6.81 12.55 -15.72
C LYS A 446 -8.04 12.89 -16.58
N ASN A 447 -9.16 12.22 -16.32
CA ASN A 447 -10.45 12.61 -16.91
C ASN A 447 -10.88 13.98 -16.34
N THR A 448 -11.26 14.90 -17.23
CA THR A 448 -11.55 16.30 -16.88
C THR A 448 -13.03 16.62 -16.71
N SER A 449 -13.94 15.68 -17.00
CA SER A 449 -15.39 15.86 -16.88
C SER A 449 -15.83 16.24 -15.45
N TYR A 450 -15.10 15.75 -14.44
CA TYR A 450 -15.39 15.99 -13.04
C TYR A 450 -14.16 16.42 -12.24
N SER A 451 -14.40 17.19 -11.19
CA SER A 451 -13.48 17.35 -10.06
C SER A 451 -14.16 16.81 -8.81
N VAL A 452 -13.58 15.76 -8.23
CA VAL A 452 -14.18 15.01 -7.12
C VAL A 452 -13.34 15.22 -5.86
N TYR A 453 -14.01 15.41 -4.73
CA TYR A 453 -13.36 15.66 -3.45
C TYR A 453 -14.02 14.84 -2.35
N VAL A 454 -13.21 14.43 -1.37
CA VAL A 454 -13.63 13.73 -0.15
C VAL A 454 -13.11 14.46 1.08
N ARG A 455 -13.78 14.29 2.23
CA ARG A 455 -13.27 14.71 3.54
C ARG A 455 -13.95 13.95 4.68
N GLN A 456 -13.34 14.00 5.87
CA GLN A 456 -14.02 13.60 7.09
C GLN A 456 -15.19 14.55 7.42
N PRO A 457 -16.34 14.06 7.93
CA PRO A 457 -17.53 14.88 8.17
C PRO A 457 -17.25 16.03 9.15
N GLY A 458 -17.53 17.25 8.71
CA GLY A 458 -17.24 18.48 9.46
C GLY A 458 -15.81 19.01 9.35
N SER A 459 -14.90 18.33 8.65
CA SER A 459 -13.58 18.89 8.30
C SER A 459 -13.73 20.12 7.40
N PRO A 460 -12.96 21.21 7.61
CA PRO A 460 -12.92 22.32 6.66
C PRO A 460 -12.07 22.00 5.41
N LYS A 461 -11.23 20.97 5.45
CA LYS A 461 -10.32 20.59 4.35
C LYS A 461 -10.94 19.52 3.47
N TRP A 462 -10.99 19.79 2.17
CA TRP A 462 -11.30 18.84 1.11
C TRP A 462 -10.00 18.27 0.54
N GLN A 463 -9.92 16.95 0.39
CA GLN A 463 -8.91 16.27 -0.43
C GLN A 463 -9.51 16.06 -1.83
N GLU A 464 -8.78 16.44 -2.88
CA GLU A 464 -9.18 16.10 -4.26
C GLU A 464 -8.77 14.65 -4.57
N LEU A 465 -9.63 13.94 -5.30
CA LEU A 465 -9.37 12.59 -5.79
C LEU A 465 -8.91 12.63 -7.25
N PHE A 466 -8.02 11.71 -7.64
CA PHE A 466 -7.70 11.52 -9.04
C PHE A 466 -8.90 10.88 -9.76
N VAL A 467 -9.27 11.42 -10.93
CA VAL A 467 -10.37 10.91 -11.75
C VAL A 467 -9.78 10.21 -12.96
N TYR A 468 -9.90 8.89 -12.99
CA TYR A 468 -9.43 8.02 -14.06
C TYR A 468 -10.38 8.08 -15.26
N ASN A 469 -9.82 7.87 -16.45
CA ASN A 469 -10.59 7.46 -17.62
C ASN A 469 -10.95 5.98 -17.48
N THR A 470 -12.22 5.65 -17.68
CA THR A 470 -12.70 4.26 -17.64
C THR A 470 -13.50 3.97 -18.90
N PRO A 471 -12.96 3.16 -19.83
CA PRO A 471 -13.67 2.80 -21.05
C PRO A 471 -14.97 2.04 -20.75
N VAL A 472 -16.06 2.50 -21.34
CA VAL A 472 -17.37 1.83 -21.35
C VAL A 472 -17.87 1.74 -22.79
N GLY A 473 -18.71 0.75 -23.09
CA GLY A 473 -19.21 0.50 -24.43
C GLY A 473 -20.72 0.55 -24.55
N THR A 474 -21.20 0.56 -25.80
CA THR A 474 -22.62 0.52 -26.15
C THR A 474 -22.90 -0.65 -27.09
N GLN A 475 -23.84 -1.55 -26.81
CA GLN A 475 -24.21 -2.61 -27.77
C GLN A 475 -25.57 -2.30 -28.47
N GLU A 476 -25.64 -1.13 -29.12
CA GLU A 476 -26.85 -0.60 -29.80
C GLU A 476 -27.02 -1.06 -31.27
N GLY A 477 -26.19 -1.98 -31.73
CA GLY A 477 -26.12 -2.41 -33.13
C GLY A 477 -27.01 -3.60 -33.52
N ASP A 478 -26.90 -4.04 -34.78
CA ASP A 478 -27.45 -5.32 -35.27
C ASP A 478 -26.48 -6.50 -35.11
N GLU A 479 -26.86 -7.70 -35.57
CA GLU A 479 -26.06 -8.93 -35.43
C GLU A 479 -24.68 -8.91 -36.12
N ASN A 480 -24.41 -7.92 -36.98
CA ASN A 480 -23.13 -7.70 -37.65
C ASN A 480 -22.40 -6.44 -37.13
N SER A 481 -23.06 -5.65 -36.28
CA SER A 481 -22.52 -4.45 -35.65
C SER A 481 -21.69 -4.85 -34.44
N THR A 482 -20.41 -5.06 -34.72
CA THR A 482 -19.45 -5.69 -33.82
C THR A 482 -18.75 -4.70 -32.89
N LEU A 483 -18.56 -3.45 -33.34
CA LEU A 483 -18.05 -2.35 -32.51
C LEU A 483 -19.16 -1.81 -31.62
N SER A 484 -18.89 -1.83 -30.31
CA SER A 484 -19.46 -0.84 -29.40
C SER A 484 -18.89 0.55 -29.70
N GLU A 485 -19.69 1.61 -29.55
CA GLU A 485 -19.11 2.95 -29.40
C GLU A 485 -18.41 3.01 -28.04
N ARG A 486 -17.07 2.90 -28.05
CA ARG A 486 -16.24 2.98 -26.85
C ARG A 486 -16.03 4.44 -26.47
N VAL A 487 -16.44 4.81 -25.26
CA VAL A 487 -16.26 6.16 -24.70
C VAL A 487 -15.68 6.08 -23.29
N ASN A 488 -14.94 7.11 -22.88
CA ASN A 488 -14.37 7.17 -21.54
C ASN A 488 -15.37 7.81 -20.58
N ALA A 489 -15.91 6.98 -19.67
CA ALA A 489 -16.55 7.46 -18.46
C ALA A 489 -15.49 7.91 -17.44
N SER A 490 -15.95 8.49 -16.33
CA SER A 490 -15.10 8.86 -15.19
C SER A 490 -15.14 7.80 -14.10
N MET A 491 -14.02 7.61 -13.40
CA MET A 491 -13.96 6.81 -12.17
C MET A 491 -13.08 7.48 -11.11
N VAL A 492 -13.49 7.41 -9.84
CA VAL A 492 -12.59 7.57 -8.69
C VAL A 492 -12.50 6.24 -7.94
N ASN A 493 -11.32 5.91 -7.42
CA ASN A 493 -11.08 4.74 -6.59
C ASN A 493 -10.33 5.16 -5.31
N PHE A 494 -10.89 4.88 -4.13
CA PHE A 494 -10.28 5.17 -2.83
C PHE A 494 -10.91 4.35 -1.70
N ASP A 495 -10.14 4.08 -0.65
CA ASP A 495 -10.65 3.40 0.55
C ASP A 495 -11.00 4.39 1.66
N PHE A 496 -11.98 4.06 2.51
CA PHE A 496 -12.23 4.78 3.75
C PHE A 496 -12.81 3.89 4.85
N SER A 497 -13.03 4.45 6.04
CA SER A 497 -13.75 3.76 7.12
C SER A 497 -14.74 4.69 7.80
N GLY A 498 -15.91 4.16 8.18
CA GLY A 498 -16.99 4.96 8.76
C GLY A 498 -17.68 5.83 7.70
N THR A 499 -17.79 7.13 7.94
CA THR A 499 -18.54 8.07 7.08
C THR A 499 -17.63 9.16 6.53
N VAL A 500 -17.81 9.55 5.27
CA VAL A 500 -17.12 10.70 4.63
C VAL A 500 -18.10 11.62 3.93
N ASP A 501 -17.80 12.91 3.84
CA ASP A 501 -18.50 13.81 2.92
C ASP A 501 -17.83 13.73 1.54
N MET A 502 -18.63 13.54 0.49
CA MET A 502 -18.23 13.69 -0.91
C MET A 502 -18.71 15.03 -1.47
N LYS A 503 -17.91 15.59 -2.39
CA LYS A 503 -18.30 16.73 -3.23
C LYS A 503 -17.88 16.44 -4.67
N VAL A 504 -18.85 16.40 -5.57
CA VAL A 504 -18.63 16.22 -7.02
C VAL A 504 -18.95 17.53 -7.72
N VAL A 505 -18.00 18.03 -8.52
CA VAL A 505 -18.16 19.20 -9.38
C VAL A 505 -18.15 18.72 -10.83
N TYR A 506 -19.21 18.98 -11.59
CA TYR A 506 -19.25 18.77 -13.03
C TYR A 506 -18.62 19.97 -13.75
N ASN A 507 -17.61 19.71 -14.57
CA ASN A 507 -16.84 20.75 -15.25
C ASN A 507 -17.42 21.12 -16.63
N GLY A 508 -18.24 20.24 -17.22
CA GLY A 508 -18.83 20.44 -18.56
C GLY A 508 -20.04 21.38 -18.64
N GLY A 509 -20.54 21.91 -17.53
CA GLY A 509 -21.68 22.83 -17.52
C GLY A 509 -22.59 22.67 -16.31
N LYS A 510 -23.90 22.63 -16.52
CA LYS A 510 -24.91 22.50 -15.46
C LYS A 510 -25.33 21.04 -15.22
N ILE A 511 -25.63 20.72 -13.98
CA ILE A 511 -26.38 19.53 -13.56
C ILE A 511 -27.86 19.95 -13.48
N ASN A 512 -28.65 19.56 -14.47
CA ASN A 512 -30.10 19.80 -14.51
C ASN A 512 -30.88 18.67 -13.81
N SER A 513 -30.30 17.47 -13.81
CA SER A 513 -30.77 16.28 -13.10
C SER A 513 -29.56 15.43 -12.70
N TYR A 514 -29.70 14.66 -11.62
CA TYR A 514 -28.74 13.65 -11.20
C TYR A 514 -29.49 12.42 -10.66
N ASP A 515 -28.77 11.30 -10.59
CA ASP A 515 -29.27 9.98 -10.24
C ASP A 515 -28.06 9.21 -9.65
N ILE A 516 -28.18 8.70 -8.41
CA ILE A 516 -27.10 8.01 -7.67
C ILE A 516 -27.58 6.60 -7.35
N ARG A 517 -26.76 5.61 -7.71
CA ARG A 517 -27.12 4.19 -7.67
C ARG A 517 -26.03 3.32 -7.03
N PRO A 518 -26.39 2.19 -6.39
CA PRO A 518 -27.76 1.66 -6.29
C PRO A 518 -28.67 2.44 -5.32
N TYR A 519 -29.99 2.38 -5.55
CA TYR A 519 -30.96 3.08 -4.69
C TYR A 519 -31.07 2.46 -3.28
N SER A 520 -30.61 1.22 -3.09
CA SER A 520 -30.50 0.51 -1.80
C SER A 520 -29.68 1.29 -0.77
N ASP A 521 -28.58 1.94 -1.20
CA ASP A 521 -27.72 2.76 -0.35
C ASP A 521 -28.41 4.03 0.20
N GLY A 522 -29.57 4.42 -0.36
CA GLY A 522 -30.36 5.56 0.13
C GLY A 522 -29.68 6.93 0.03
N ILE A 523 -28.60 7.04 -0.77
CA ILE A 523 -27.78 8.25 -0.87
C ILE A 523 -28.56 9.37 -1.55
N ASN A 524 -28.70 10.49 -0.84
CA ASN A 524 -29.35 11.70 -1.34
C ASN A 524 -28.35 12.85 -1.38
N ALA A 525 -28.10 13.41 -2.56
CA ALA A 525 -27.25 14.57 -2.73
C ALA A 525 -27.97 15.90 -2.51
N MET A 526 -27.24 16.86 -1.96
CA MET A 526 -27.57 18.27 -1.96
C MET A 526 -26.85 18.96 -3.12
N GLN A 527 -27.61 19.49 -4.08
CA GLN A 527 -27.06 20.37 -5.10
C GLN A 527 -26.83 21.76 -4.49
N ILE A 528 -25.57 22.15 -4.34
CA ILE A 528 -25.17 23.42 -3.69
C ILE A 528 -25.05 24.58 -4.70
N ASN A 529 -24.78 24.26 -5.97
CA ASN A 529 -24.61 25.18 -7.08
C ASN A 529 -25.11 24.50 -8.38
N ASP A 530 -25.30 25.27 -9.45
CA ASP A 530 -25.71 24.79 -10.78
C ASP A 530 -24.91 23.58 -11.33
N ASN A 531 -23.72 23.29 -10.82
CA ASN A 531 -22.85 22.21 -11.29
C ASN A 531 -22.25 21.30 -10.19
N SER A 532 -22.68 21.43 -8.93
CA SER A 532 -21.99 20.79 -7.80
C SER A 532 -22.94 20.08 -6.84
N LEU A 533 -22.61 18.82 -6.51
CA LEU A 533 -23.34 17.95 -5.58
C LEU A 533 -22.50 17.65 -4.34
N ILE A 534 -23.13 17.58 -3.17
CA ILE A 534 -22.54 17.10 -1.91
C ILE A 534 -23.42 16.01 -1.31
N PHE A 535 -22.84 14.89 -0.88
CA PHE A 535 -23.53 13.79 -0.21
C PHE A 535 -22.59 13.06 0.76
N PRO A 536 -23.09 12.46 1.85
CA PRO A 536 -22.31 11.55 2.67
C PRO A 536 -22.21 10.17 1.99
N LEU A 537 -21.09 9.49 2.21
CA LEU A 537 -20.91 8.04 1.98
C LEU A 537 -20.60 7.36 3.32
N THR A 538 -20.97 6.09 3.49
CA THR A 538 -20.71 5.34 4.74
C THR A 538 -20.43 3.88 4.44
N GLN A 539 -19.26 3.41 4.87
CA GLN A 539 -18.85 2.01 4.81
C GLN A 539 -18.91 1.34 6.18
N THR A 540 -19.29 0.07 6.17
CA THR A 540 -19.23 -0.82 7.34
C THR A 540 -18.00 -1.73 7.23
N SER A 541 -17.63 -2.40 8.31
CA SER A 541 -16.47 -3.31 8.34
C SER A 541 -16.60 -4.54 7.41
N ASP A 542 -17.81 -4.82 6.94
CA ASP A 542 -18.21 -5.98 6.14
C ASP A 542 -18.73 -5.61 4.73
N GLY A 543 -18.91 -4.32 4.43
CA GLY A 543 -19.50 -3.84 3.17
C GLY A 543 -18.71 -2.70 2.52
N THR A 544 -18.64 -2.73 1.19
CA THR A 544 -18.07 -1.66 0.37
C THR A 544 -19.17 -0.91 -0.39
N GLN A 545 -18.98 0.37 -0.72
CA GLN A 545 -19.96 1.13 -1.51
C GLN A 545 -19.48 1.27 -2.96
N LYS A 546 -20.17 0.61 -3.88
CA LYS A 546 -19.86 0.61 -5.32
C LYS A 546 -20.93 1.40 -6.06
N LEU A 547 -20.62 2.66 -6.38
CA LEU A 547 -21.63 3.63 -6.76
C LEU A 547 -21.46 4.14 -8.19
N VAL A 548 -22.58 4.53 -8.81
CA VAL A 548 -22.58 5.32 -10.04
C VAL A 548 -23.41 6.58 -9.84
N LEU A 549 -22.77 7.74 -10.02
CA LEU A 549 -23.43 9.02 -10.21
C LEU A 549 -23.63 9.26 -11.70
N ARG A 550 -24.87 9.49 -12.07
CA ARG A 550 -25.32 9.83 -13.42
C ARG A 550 -25.89 11.25 -13.42
N ILE A 551 -25.59 12.05 -14.43
CA ILE A 551 -26.12 13.42 -14.58
C ILE A 551 -26.78 13.62 -15.95
N ASN A 552 -27.73 14.56 -16.01
CA ASN A 552 -28.36 15.01 -17.26
C ASN A 552 -28.90 13.87 -18.15
N ASP A 553 -29.32 12.76 -17.53
CA ASP A 553 -29.82 11.54 -18.17
C ASP A 553 -28.86 10.81 -19.14
N ASN A 554 -27.56 11.12 -19.11
CA ASN A 554 -26.53 10.46 -19.93
C ASN A 554 -26.08 9.12 -19.30
N TRP A 555 -25.86 8.08 -20.11
CA TRP A 555 -25.59 6.71 -19.64
C TRP A 555 -24.12 6.28 -19.71
N TYR A 556 -23.23 7.14 -20.20
CA TYR A 556 -21.92 6.74 -20.73
C TYR A 556 -20.79 7.68 -20.26
N ASP A 557 -20.35 8.61 -21.10
CA ASP A 557 -19.21 9.51 -20.90
C ASP A 557 -19.38 10.48 -19.73
N LEU A 558 -20.62 10.78 -19.35
CA LEU A 558 -20.93 11.59 -18.16
C LEU A 558 -21.22 10.75 -16.90
N CYS A 559 -21.09 9.43 -16.91
CA CYS A 559 -21.15 8.65 -15.67
C CYS A 559 -19.86 8.85 -14.85
N LEU A 560 -20.02 9.06 -13.54
CA LEU A 560 -18.95 9.00 -12.55
C LEU A 560 -19.13 7.74 -11.70
N HIS A 561 -18.22 6.80 -11.86
CA HIS A 561 -18.11 5.61 -11.03
C HIS A 561 -17.32 5.96 -9.77
N ILE A 562 -17.88 5.68 -8.59
CA ILE A 562 -17.23 5.91 -7.31
C ILE A 562 -17.01 4.53 -6.69
N MET A 563 -15.81 4.01 -6.92
CA MET A 563 -15.38 2.71 -6.43
C MET A 563 -14.70 2.90 -5.08
N THR A 564 -15.19 2.20 -4.06
CA THR A 564 -14.64 2.30 -2.71
C THR A 564 -14.39 0.93 -2.11
N GLY A 565 -13.46 0.85 -1.16
CA GLY A 565 -13.17 -0.33 -0.36
C GLY A 565 -12.87 0.03 1.09
N ASN A 566 -12.75 -0.98 1.96
CA ASN A 566 -12.18 -0.80 3.30
C ASN A 566 -10.64 -0.80 3.19
N PRO A 567 -9.91 0.00 3.99
CA PRO A 567 -8.45 0.05 4.01
C PRO A 567 -7.84 -1.34 4.18
N GLU A 568 -6.80 -1.61 3.38
CA GLU A 568 -6.08 -2.89 3.38
C GLU A 568 -5.50 -3.23 4.77
N THR A 569 -5.83 -4.41 5.29
CA THR A 569 -5.33 -4.91 6.59
C THR A 569 -4.19 -5.93 6.46
N ASP A 570 -3.99 -6.48 5.27
CA ASP A 570 -3.05 -7.57 4.95
C ASP A 570 -2.12 -7.25 3.77
N ALA A 571 -1.93 -5.96 3.46
CA ALA A 571 -0.95 -5.51 2.50
C ALA A 571 0.48 -5.93 2.93
N PRO A 572 1.30 -6.51 2.03
CA PRO A 572 2.68 -6.90 2.33
C PRO A 572 3.58 -5.66 2.48
N SER A 573 4.74 -5.81 3.12
CA SER A 573 5.75 -4.76 3.20
C SER A 573 6.77 -4.89 2.07
N GLU A 574 7.22 -3.76 1.51
CA GLU A 574 8.34 -3.72 0.55
C GLU A 574 9.64 -4.31 1.14
N ASN A 575 9.74 -4.40 2.48
CA ASN A 575 10.91 -4.94 3.18
C ASN A 575 10.79 -6.43 3.55
N ASP A 576 9.68 -7.10 3.24
CA ASP A 576 9.47 -8.51 3.62
C ASP A 576 10.43 -9.43 2.84
N GLU A 577 11.04 -10.40 3.54
CA GLU A 577 12.08 -11.27 2.96
C GLU A 577 11.58 -12.09 1.75
N ASN A 578 10.29 -12.39 1.68
CA ASN A 578 9.62 -13.11 0.60
C ASN A 578 9.07 -12.21 -0.54
N VAL A 579 9.17 -10.87 -0.42
CA VAL A 579 8.68 -9.91 -1.43
C VAL A 579 9.75 -9.55 -2.45
N TYR A 580 9.40 -9.59 -3.74
CA TYR A 580 10.17 -9.03 -4.85
C TYR A 580 9.51 -7.74 -5.32
N VAL A 581 10.14 -6.61 -5.01
CA VAL A 581 9.68 -5.26 -5.38
C VAL A 581 9.99 -4.99 -6.85
N ILE A 582 9.01 -4.40 -7.54
CA ILE A 582 9.08 -3.94 -8.93
C ILE A 582 8.80 -2.44 -8.91
N GLU A 583 9.79 -1.64 -9.31
CA GLU A 583 9.66 -0.20 -9.52
C GLU A 583 9.11 0.09 -10.93
N ALA A 584 8.58 1.30 -11.14
CA ALA A 584 8.00 1.68 -12.42
C ALA A 584 9.03 1.60 -13.57
N GLY A 585 8.71 0.81 -14.59
CA GLY A 585 9.58 0.59 -15.76
C GLY A 585 10.63 -0.53 -15.61
N ASP A 586 10.68 -1.25 -14.49
CA ASP A 586 11.57 -2.41 -14.31
C ASP A 586 11.23 -3.59 -15.28
N GLU A 587 12.23 -4.41 -15.59
CA GLU A 587 12.01 -5.71 -16.23
C GLU A 587 11.46 -6.70 -15.20
N ILE A 588 10.22 -7.15 -15.43
CA ILE A 588 9.53 -8.09 -14.53
C ILE A 588 10.05 -9.51 -14.81
N PRO A 589 10.56 -10.23 -13.79
CA PRO A 589 11.06 -11.59 -14.00
C PRO A 589 9.89 -12.55 -14.24
N LEU A 590 10.03 -13.42 -15.26
CA LEU A 590 9.03 -14.42 -15.64
C LEU A 590 8.74 -15.46 -14.53
N GLU A 591 9.64 -15.60 -13.58
CA GLU A 591 9.51 -16.42 -12.39
C GLU A 591 10.22 -15.71 -11.23
N LEU A 592 9.61 -15.73 -10.04
CA LEU A 592 10.20 -15.12 -8.85
C LEU A 592 11.56 -15.72 -8.48
N PRO A 593 12.53 -14.92 -8.00
CA PRO A 593 13.79 -15.40 -7.47
C PRO A 593 13.61 -16.38 -6.30
N GLU A 594 14.67 -17.14 -5.99
CA GLU A 594 14.67 -18.09 -4.88
C GLU A 594 14.32 -17.39 -3.54
N ASN A 595 13.49 -18.06 -2.73
CA ASN A 595 12.90 -17.56 -1.48
C ASN A 595 11.89 -16.39 -1.61
N LYS A 596 11.55 -15.95 -2.83
CA LYS A 596 10.47 -14.98 -3.07
C LYS A 596 9.17 -15.70 -3.44
N ASP A 597 8.05 -15.25 -2.88
CA ASP A 597 6.71 -15.74 -3.18
C ASP A 597 5.74 -14.63 -3.66
N THR A 598 6.13 -13.36 -3.53
CA THR A 598 5.26 -12.20 -3.81
C THR A 598 5.91 -11.27 -4.83
N TYR A 599 5.25 -11.05 -5.97
CA TYR A 599 5.50 -9.90 -6.84
C TYR A 599 4.83 -8.67 -6.21
N TYR A 600 5.57 -7.59 -5.96
CA TYR A 600 5.05 -6.34 -5.42
C TYR A 600 5.24 -5.22 -6.43
N PHE A 601 4.14 -4.74 -7.01
CA PHE A 601 4.11 -3.64 -7.97
C PHE A 601 3.87 -2.33 -7.23
N LYS A 602 4.87 -1.44 -7.24
CA LYS A 602 4.78 -0.12 -6.60
C LYS A 602 3.89 0.85 -7.39
N ALA A 603 3.53 1.97 -6.76
CA ALA A 603 2.87 3.07 -7.46
C ALA A 603 3.70 3.52 -8.68
N GLY A 604 3.05 3.73 -9.81
CA GLY A 604 3.71 3.94 -11.11
C GLY A 604 3.19 3.00 -12.21
N VAL A 605 3.75 3.16 -13.42
CA VAL A 605 3.35 2.41 -14.62
C VAL A 605 4.23 1.17 -14.82
N HIS A 606 3.58 0.02 -15.05
CA HIS A 606 4.22 -1.29 -15.28
C HIS A 606 3.69 -1.94 -16.57
N ASN A 607 4.47 -2.85 -17.17
CA ASN A 607 4.04 -3.59 -18.36
C ASN A 607 4.38 -5.07 -18.18
N LEU A 608 3.35 -5.91 -18.02
CA LEU A 608 3.51 -7.34 -17.78
C LEU A 608 4.23 -8.04 -18.94
N PRO A 609 5.10 -9.04 -18.66
CA PRO A 609 5.83 -9.74 -19.69
C PRO A 609 4.92 -10.77 -20.35
N GLN A 610 4.51 -10.47 -21.57
CA GLN A 610 3.67 -11.31 -22.42
C GLN A 610 4.41 -12.58 -22.87
N GLY A 611 3.71 -13.70 -23.06
CA GLY A 611 4.17 -14.87 -23.84
C GLY A 611 4.58 -16.10 -23.03
N MET A 612 4.04 -17.27 -23.38
CA MET A 612 4.37 -18.57 -22.78
C MET A 612 5.84 -18.93 -23.05
N TRP A 613 6.55 -19.47 -22.07
CA TRP A 613 8.01 -19.57 -22.12
C TRP A 613 8.52 -20.85 -21.44
N ALA A 614 9.71 -21.30 -21.83
CA ALA A 614 10.43 -22.36 -21.13
C ALA A 614 11.95 -22.14 -21.17
N ASP A 615 12.63 -22.47 -20.07
CA ASP A 615 14.09 -22.45 -19.94
C ASP A 615 14.67 -23.87 -20.05
N ILE A 616 15.77 -23.99 -20.79
CA ILE A 616 16.52 -25.22 -21.05
C ILE A 616 17.95 -25.05 -20.53
N ASP A 617 18.34 -25.85 -19.54
CA ASP A 617 19.64 -25.76 -18.88
C ASP A 617 20.51 -26.98 -19.18
N PHE A 618 21.61 -26.77 -19.89
CA PHE A 618 22.52 -27.84 -20.30
C PHE A 618 23.43 -28.32 -19.15
N GLY A 619 23.48 -27.61 -18.02
CA GLY A 619 24.37 -27.85 -16.88
C GLY A 619 25.85 -27.53 -17.12
N GLN A 620 26.21 -27.08 -18.34
CA GLN A 620 27.55 -26.68 -18.76
C GLN A 620 27.46 -25.85 -20.04
N THR A 621 28.40 -24.96 -20.30
CA THR A 621 28.43 -24.19 -21.56
C THR A 621 28.54 -25.10 -22.78
N LYS A 622 27.55 -25.03 -23.67
CA LYS A 622 27.52 -25.71 -24.97
C LYS A 622 27.57 -24.70 -26.11
N THR A 623 28.19 -25.07 -27.23
CA THR A 623 28.19 -24.23 -28.44
C THR A 623 27.15 -24.76 -29.43
N ILE A 624 26.01 -24.07 -29.52
CA ILE A 624 24.88 -24.43 -30.38
C ILE A 624 24.83 -23.52 -31.62
N ASN A 625 24.25 -24.02 -32.72
CA ASN A 625 24.09 -23.23 -33.95
C ASN A 625 22.87 -23.60 -34.82
N SER A 626 22.02 -24.54 -34.37
CA SER A 626 20.77 -24.89 -35.07
C SER A 626 19.77 -25.53 -34.12
N PHE A 627 18.52 -25.58 -34.56
CA PHE A 627 17.41 -26.18 -33.82
C PHE A 627 16.40 -26.88 -34.74
N GLU A 628 15.61 -27.78 -34.15
CA GLU A 628 14.34 -28.26 -34.68
C GLU A 628 13.22 -27.86 -33.70
N LEU A 629 12.15 -27.24 -34.17
CA LEU A 629 10.93 -26.99 -33.39
C LEU A 629 9.78 -27.78 -34.03
N VAL A 630 9.30 -28.80 -33.34
CA VAL A 630 8.20 -29.66 -33.79
C VAL A 630 6.89 -29.02 -33.34
N GLN A 631 6.17 -28.41 -34.28
CA GLN A 631 4.84 -27.86 -34.03
C GLN A 631 3.80 -28.98 -34.15
N GLY A 632 2.78 -28.96 -33.30
CA GLY A 632 1.61 -29.81 -33.46
C GLY A 632 0.57 -29.17 -34.38
N ALA A 633 -0.33 -30.00 -34.92
CA ALA A 633 -1.62 -29.54 -35.40
C ALA A 633 -2.64 -29.64 -34.25
N LEU A 634 -3.27 -28.52 -33.89
CA LEU A 634 -4.49 -28.52 -33.08
C LEU A 634 -5.61 -29.18 -33.89
N GLN A 635 -6.19 -30.27 -33.38
CA GLN A 635 -7.36 -30.97 -33.96
C GLN A 635 -8.49 -31.05 -32.94
N GLU A 636 -8.81 -29.92 -32.31
CA GLU A 636 -10.00 -29.77 -31.48
C GLU A 636 -10.88 -28.64 -32.03
N ASN A 637 -12.19 -28.74 -31.81
CA ASN A 637 -13.24 -28.07 -32.60
C ASN A 637 -13.21 -26.52 -32.58
N TYR A 638 -12.37 -25.91 -31.76
CA TYR A 638 -12.27 -24.46 -31.54
C TYR A 638 -10.88 -23.87 -31.87
N PHE A 639 -9.89 -24.71 -32.17
CA PHE A 639 -8.49 -24.30 -32.26
C PHE A 639 -7.91 -24.47 -33.66
N MET A 640 -7.47 -23.37 -34.28
CA MET A 640 -6.94 -23.41 -35.64
C MET A 640 -5.47 -23.83 -35.69
N THR A 641 -5.12 -24.63 -36.70
CA THR A 641 -3.72 -24.92 -37.03
C THR A 641 -3.08 -23.71 -37.72
N GLY A 642 -1.95 -23.23 -37.21
CA GLY A 642 -1.23 -22.06 -37.72
C GLY A 642 0.26 -22.14 -37.41
N PRO A 643 1.11 -21.42 -38.17
CA PRO A 643 2.55 -21.39 -37.92
C PRO A 643 2.84 -20.67 -36.61
N GLN A 644 3.47 -21.38 -35.68
CA GLN A 644 3.86 -20.88 -34.37
C GLN A 644 4.91 -19.78 -34.51
N LYS A 645 4.68 -18.68 -33.80
CA LYS A 645 5.57 -17.54 -33.65
C LYS A 645 6.36 -17.74 -32.37
N PHE A 646 7.66 -17.50 -32.41
CA PHE A 646 8.52 -17.74 -31.26
C PHE A 646 9.82 -16.96 -31.35
N GLU A 647 10.51 -16.86 -30.23
CA GLU A 647 11.84 -16.28 -30.12
C GLU A 647 12.72 -17.26 -29.32
N LEU A 648 13.96 -17.45 -29.78
CA LEU A 648 14.97 -18.18 -29.01
C LEU A 648 16.01 -17.20 -28.48
N TYR A 649 16.31 -17.31 -27.20
CA TYR A 649 17.31 -16.52 -26.50
C TYR A 649 18.39 -17.42 -25.89
N ALA A 650 19.64 -16.98 -25.92
CA ALA A 650 20.70 -17.57 -25.12
C ALA A 650 20.97 -16.68 -23.91
N LYS A 651 21.21 -17.28 -22.74
CA LYS A 651 21.77 -16.56 -21.60
C LYS A 651 23.24 -16.23 -21.88
N ASP A 652 23.65 -15.00 -21.61
CA ASP A 652 25.04 -14.58 -21.66
C ASP A 652 25.71 -14.85 -20.31
N GLU A 653 26.82 -15.58 -20.29
CA GLU A 653 27.46 -16.02 -19.04
C GLU A 653 28.10 -14.87 -18.24
N ALA A 654 28.51 -13.79 -18.91
CA ALA A 654 29.19 -12.66 -18.28
C ALA A 654 28.21 -11.65 -17.67
N THR A 655 27.11 -11.38 -18.39
CA THR A 655 26.08 -10.41 -17.95
C THR A 655 24.89 -11.06 -17.26
N GLN A 656 24.73 -12.38 -17.38
CA GLN A 656 23.57 -13.18 -16.95
C GLN A 656 22.23 -12.78 -17.62
N GLN A 657 22.25 -11.87 -18.60
CA GLN A 657 21.07 -11.45 -19.37
C GLN A 657 20.78 -12.41 -20.53
N TYR A 658 19.53 -12.45 -20.97
CA TYR A 658 19.14 -13.20 -22.17
C TYR A 658 19.26 -12.32 -23.41
N ARG A 659 19.92 -12.85 -24.46
CA ARG A 659 20.02 -12.20 -25.77
C ARG A 659 19.37 -13.03 -26.85
N LEU A 660 18.64 -12.38 -27.76
CA LEU A 660 17.99 -13.03 -28.89
C LEU A 660 19.04 -13.71 -29.79
N ILE A 661 18.80 -14.96 -30.15
CA ILE A 661 19.66 -15.77 -31.05
C ILE A 661 18.93 -16.22 -32.32
N TYR A 662 17.59 -16.27 -32.28
CA TYR A 662 16.76 -16.52 -33.46
C TYR A 662 15.39 -15.86 -33.27
N ASP A 663 14.98 -15.05 -34.24
CA ASP A 663 13.64 -14.47 -34.32
C ASP A 663 12.78 -15.32 -35.25
N GLY A 664 11.72 -15.91 -34.71
CA GLY A 664 10.71 -16.69 -35.41
C GLY A 664 9.36 -16.00 -35.52
N LYS A 665 9.23 -14.69 -35.21
CA LYS A 665 7.97 -13.94 -35.34
C LYS A 665 7.46 -13.87 -36.78
N GLU A 666 8.35 -13.95 -37.76
CA GLU A 666 8.00 -14.06 -39.19
C GLU A 666 7.81 -15.51 -39.69
N ASN A 667 7.76 -16.51 -38.80
CA ASN A 667 7.54 -17.89 -39.24
C ASN A 667 6.19 -18.05 -39.95
N SER A 668 6.21 -18.63 -41.15
CA SER A 668 5.04 -18.98 -41.96
C SER A 668 4.92 -20.50 -42.20
N SER A 669 5.82 -21.31 -41.64
CA SER A 669 5.88 -22.77 -41.86
C SER A 669 5.21 -23.54 -40.72
N THR A 670 4.40 -24.55 -41.07
CA THR A 670 3.80 -25.52 -40.15
C THR A 670 4.64 -26.80 -40.04
N GLY A 671 4.35 -27.67 -39.07
CA GLY A 671 5.09 -28.92 -38.83
C GLY A 671 6.46 -28.68 -38.18
N THR A 672 7.50 -29.44 -38.57
CA THR A 672 8.85 -29.26 -37.98
C THR A 672 9.63 -28.13 -38.65
N ILE A 673 9.85 -27.04 -37.92
CA ILE A 673 10.76 -25.95 -38.34
C ILE A 673 12.20 -26.44 -38.14
N ARG A 674 13.06 -26.18 -39.12
CA ARG A 674 14.50 -26.45 -39.05
C ARG A 674 15.26 -25.20 -39.46
N ALA A 675 16.06 -24.63 -38.56
CA ALA A 675 16.85 -23.45 -38.87
C ALA A 675 18.21 -23.45 -38.16
N SER A 676 19.13 -22.67 -38.72
CA SER A 676 20.48 -22.46 -38.20
C SER A 676 20.70 -20.97 -37.94
N PHE A 677 21.54 -20.66 -36.96
CA PHE A 677 21.88 -19.31 -36.53
C PHE A 677 23.39 -19.22 -36.25
N SER A 678 23.90 -17.99 -36.08
CA SER A 678 25.31 -17.74 -35.75
C SER A 678 25.67 -18.44 -34.43
N ALA A 679 26.73 -19.26 -34.43
CA ALA A 679 27.04 -20.12 -33.31
C ALA A 679 27.19 -19.36 -31.97
N VAL A 680 26.52 -19.85 -30.93
CA VAL A 680 26.51 -19.26 -29.59
C VAL A 680 26.97 -20.28 -28.56
N SER A 681 27.91 -19.87 -27.70
CA SER A 681 28.29 -20.61 -26.49
C SER A 681 27.43 -20.12 -25.31
N THR A 682 26.65 -21.01 -24.69
CA THR A 682 25.78 -20.74 -23.54
C THR A 682 25.53 -22.03 -22.74
N SER A 683 25.30 -21.93 -21.42
CA SER A 683 24.76 -23.01 -20.58
C SER A 683 23.23 -23.09 -20.60
N ARG A 684 22.53 -21.99 -20.91
CA ARG A 684 21.06 -21.91 -20.86
C ARG A 684 20.45 -21.22 -22.08
N VAL A 685 19.32 -21.76 -22.54
CA VAL A 685 18.50 -21.21 -23.63
C VAL A 685 17.07 -21.03 -23.14
N ARG A 686 16.42 -19.95 -23.57
CA ARG A 686 14.97 -19.73 -23.39
C ARG A 686 14.29 -19.80 -24.74
N ILE A 687 13.14 -20.46 -24.79
CA ILE A 687 12.16 -20.27 -25.85
C ILE A 687 11.00 -19.46 -25.30
N LYS A 688 10.57 -18.47 -26.09
CA LYS A 688 9.36 -17.68 -25.85
C LYS A 688 8.41 -17.94 -27.02
N LEU A 689 7.18 -18.31 -26.72
CA LEU A 689 6.14 -18.72 -27.66
C LEU A 689 5.10 -17.61 -27.74
N CYS A 690 4.94 -17.05 -28.93
CA CYS A 690 4.27 -15.78 -29.20
C CYS A 690 2.93 -15.96 -29.93
N GLY A 691 2.33 -17.15 -29.86
CA GLY A 691 1.06 -17.48 -30.53
C GLY A 691 1.25 -17.99 -31.96
N ASN A 692 0.17 -18.07 -32.72
CA ASN A 692 0.14 -18.64 -34.06
C ASN A 692 -0.68 -17.81 -35.05
N ASN A 693 -0.03 -17.07 -35.95
CA ASN A 693 -0.77 -16.28 -36.95
C ASN A 693 -1.19 -17.16 -38.13
N GLY A 694 -2.25 -17.94 -37.96
CA GLY A 694 -2.83 -18.81 -38.99
C GLY A 694 -4.09 -18.22 -39.63
N GLU A 695 -4.07 -18.03 -40.96
CA GLU A 695 -5.30 -17.93 -41.75
C GLU A 695 -5.98 -19.31 -41.79
N GLY A 696 -6.85 -19.56 -40.81
CA GLY A 696 -7.81 -20.65 -40.86
C GLY A 696 -9.23 -20.12 -41.03
N GLN A 697 -10.08 -20.94 -41.65
CA GLN A 697 -11.52 -20.72 -41.68
C GLN A 697 -12.20 -21.72 -40.75
N MET A 698 -12.52 -21.28 -39.54
CA MET A 698 -13.78 -21.73 -38.95
C MET A 698 -14.90 -20.96 -39.65
N SER A 699 -16.06 -21.58 -39.88
CA SER A 699 -17.02 -21.11 -40.89
C SER A 699 -17.62 -19.70 -40.67
N ASN A 700 -17.36 -19.06 -39.53
CA ASN A 700 -17.71 -17.67 -39.24
C ASN A 700 -16.54 -16.82 -38.66
N TYR A 701 -15.35 -17.40 -38.46
CA TYR A 701 -14.23 -16.73 -37.77
C TYR A 701 -12.94 -16.86 -38.58
N THR A 702 -12.33 -15.71 -38.91
CA THR A 702 -11.08 -15.62 -39.65
C THR A 702 -9.96 -15.14 -38.75
N ASN A 703 -8.92 -15.96 -38.63
CA ASN A 703 -7.71 -15.73 -37.84
C ASN A 703 -7.93 -15.87 -36.32
N LEU A 704 -7.03 -16.62 -35.68
CA LEU A 704 -6.80 -16.66 -34.23
C LEU A 704 -5.29 -16.55 -34.10
N ILE A 705 -4.79 -15.69 -33.21
CA ILE A 705 -3.40 -15.22 -33.25
C ILE A 705 -2.58 -15.68 -32.04
N PHE A 706 -3.22 -16.11 -30.94
CA PHE A 706 -2.54 -16.22 -29.64
C PHE A 706 -2.33 -17.64 -29.11
N ALA A 707 -2.61 -18.68 -29.90
CA ALA A 707 -2.58 -20.07 -29.44
C ALA A 707 -1.24 -20.78 -29.68
N ASN A 708 -0.65 -21.39 -28.65
CA ASN A 708 0.62 -22.11 -28.77
C ASN A 708 0.43 -23.64 -28.66
N TYR A 709 1.00 -24.40 -29.58
CA TYR A 709 0.93 -25.88 -29.56
C TYR A 709 2.22 -26.50 -30.12
N VAL A 710 3.15 -26.76 -29.21
CA VAL A 710 4.50 -27.25 -29.49
C VAL A 710 4.69 -28.64 -28.88
N LYS A 711 5.28 -29.54 -29.65
CA LYS A 711 5.53 -30.93 -29.26
C LYS A 711 6.93 -31.12 -28.66
N GLU A 712 7.97 -30.67 -29.38
CA GLU A 712 9.38 -30.90 -29.01
C GLU A 712 10.27 -29.77 -29.56
N LEU A 713 11.27 -29.36 -28.78
CA LEU A 713 12.35 -28.45 -29.14
C LEU A 713 13.70 -29.17 -29.01
N LYS A 714 14.43 -29.26 -30.12
CA LYS A 714 15.77 -29.85 -30.19
C LYS A 714 16.79 -28.76 -30.48
N LEU A 715 17.89 -28.72 -29.74
CA LEU A 715 18.98 -27.75 -29.91
C LEU A 715 20.26 -28.52 -30.22
N PHE A 716 20.95 -28.20 -31.32
CA PHE A 716 22.08 -29.01 -31.80
C PHE A 716 23.42 -28.35 -31.48
N GLU A 717 24.33 -29.13 -30.88
CA GLU A 717 25.71 -28.72 -30.64
C GLU A 717 26.53 -28.73 -31.93
N ARG A 718 27.19 -27.60 -32.23
CA ARG A 718 27.86 -27.28 -33.50
C ARG A 718 28.85 -28.33 -33.99
N TYR A 719 29.56 -28.98 -33.08
CA TYR A 719 30.68 -29.85 -33.40
C TYR A 719 30.31 -31.34 -33.43
N THR A 720 29.23 -31.73 -32.75
CA THR A 720 28.83 -33.13 -32.59
C THR A 720 27.52 -33.46 -33.30
N GLY A 721 26.68 -32.45 -33.59
CA GLY A 721 25.32 -32.65 -34.11
C GLY A 721 24.37 -33.32 -33.11
N GLN A 722 24.72 -33.40 -31.82
CA GLN A 722 23.85 -33.98 -30.80
C GLN A 722 22.77 -32.98 -30.36
N ASN A 723 21.54 -33.48 -30.14
CA ASN A 723 20.50 -32.73 -29.44
C ASN A 723 20.91 -32.57 -27.96
N VAL A 724 21.30 -31.36 -27.56
CA VAL A 724 21.67 -31.03 -26.17
C VAL A 724 20.49 -30.56 -25.33
N ALA A 725 19.30 -30.36 -25.91
CA ALA A 725 18.09 -30.00 -25.17
C ALA A 725 17.39 -31.20 -24.50
N LEU A 726 17.66 -32.43 -24.95
CA LEU A 726 16.96 -33.65 -24.51
C LEU A 726 16.97 -33.83 -22.98
N GLY A 727 15.80 -33.74 -22.36
CA GLY A 727 15.58 -33.82 -20.91
C GLY A 727 16.17 -32.65 -20.12
N LYS A 728 16.30 -31.46 -20.73
CA LYS A 728 16.97 -30.28 -20.14
C LYS A 728 16.07 -29.07 -19.86
N ALA A 729 14.79 -29.11 -20.24
CA ALA A 729 13.85 -28.09 -19.78
C ALA A 729 13.74 -28.11 -18.24
N CYS A 730 13.92 -26.94 -17.61
CA CYS A 730 14.09 -26.81 -16.16
C CYS A 730 13.08 -25.89 -15.47
N ALA A 731 12.45 -24.98 -16.23
CA ALA A 731 11.35 -24.12 -15.80
C ALA A 731 10.50 -23.73 -17.01
N GLY A 732 9.27 -23.26 -16.77
CA GLY A 732 8.41 -22.70 -17.81
C GLY A 732 7.05 -22.27 -17.29
N ALA A 733 6.31 -21.56 -18.13
CA ALA A 733 5.00 -20.98 -17.85
C ALA A 733 3.95 -21.99 -17.34
N LEU A 734 3.86 -23.18 -17.95
CA LEU A 734 2.98 -24.27 -17.52
C LEU A 734 3.78 -25.43 -16.90
N LYS A 735 3.17 -26.15 -15.94
CA LYS A 735 3.75 -27.33 -15.25
C LYS A 735 4.25 -28.44 -16.18
N THR A 736 3.78 -28.47 -17.42
CA THR A 736 4.16 -29.46 -18.45
C THR A 736 5.43 -29.11 -19.25
N PHE A 737 6.19 -28.07 -18.88
CA PHE A 737 7.38 -27.60 -19.61
C PHE A 737 8.42 -28.69 -19.93
N ALA A 738 8.52 -29.73 -19.10
CA ALA A 738 9.42 -30.85 -19.35
C ALA A 738 9.14 -31.56 -20.69
N LYS A 739 7.87 -31.64 -21.11
CA LYS A 739 7.42 -32.27 -22.36
C LYS A 739 8.00 -31.60 -23.60
N LEU A 740 8.38 -30.33 -23.51
CA LEU A 740 8.99 -29.58 -24.61
C LEU A 740 10.35 -30.15 -25.06
N THR A 741 10.98 -31.01 -24.25
CA THR A 741 12.31 -31.57 -24.54
C THR A 741 12.41 -33.05 -24.17
N ASP A 742 11.30 -33.76 -23.99
CA ASP A 742 11.31 -35.15 -23.52
C ASP A 742 11.73 -36.16 -24.61
N GLY A 743 11.77 -35.73 -25.87
CA GLY A 743 12.14 -36.54 -27.02
C GLY A 743 10.99 -37.38 -27.62
N ASP A 744 9.77 -37.26 -27.10
CA ASP A 744 8.57 -37.91 -27.62
C ASP A 744 7.65 -36.89 -28.33
N GLU A 745 7.75 -36.84 -29.66
CA GLU A 745 6.92 -35.96 -30.51
C GLU A 745 5.40 -36.28 -30.45
N ASN A 746 4.96 -37.23 -29.62
CA ASN A 746 3.55 -37.46 -29.29
C ASN A 746 3.08 -36.67 -28.07
N THR A 747 3.97 -36.19 -27.20
CA THR A 747 3.62 -35.28 -26.10
C THR A 747 3.48 -33.84 -26.61
N VAL A 748 3.06 -32.93 -25.73
CA VAL A 748 2.80 -31.52 -26.04
C VAL A 748 3.10 -30.67 -24.81
N TYR A 749 3.78 -29.55 -25.01
CA TYR A 749 3.85 -28.48 -24.02
C TYR A 749 2.52 -27.70 -23.97
N ALA A 750 1.56 -28.24 -23.23
CA ALA A 750 0.22 -27.67 -23.03
C ALA A 750 -0.34 -28.06 -21.64
N SER A 751 -1.34 -27.29 -21.16
CA SER A 751 -2.13 -27.65 -19.98
C SER A 751 -3.20 -28.69 -20.31
N VAL A 752 -3.76 -29.34 -19.29
CA VAL A 752 -4.75 -30.42 -19.41
C VAL A 752 -6.03 -29.95 -20.09
N GLN A 753 -6.50 -28.73 -19.80
CA GLN A 753 -7.70 -28.15 -20.41
C GLN A 753 -7.38 -27.21 -21.59
N MET A 754 -6.10 -27.10 -21.98
CA MET A 754 -5.59 -26.27 -23.09
C MET A 754 -5.87 -24.76 -23.01
N TYR A 755 -6.51 -24.26 -21.94
CA TYR A 755 -6.79 -22.84 -21.73
C TYR A 755 -5.54 -21.99 -21.64
N GLY A 756 -4.54 -22.42 -20.85
CA GLY A 756 -3.23 -21.81 -20.78
C GLY A 756 -2.49 -21.76 -22.13
N ASN A 757 -2.95 -22.49 -23.14
CA ASN A 757 -2.44 -22.43 -24.50
C ASN A 757 -3.21 -21.46 -25.41
N TRP A 758 -4.47 -21.11 -25.13
CA TRP A 758 -5.36 -20.31 -26.01
C TRP A 758 -4.90 -18.86 -26.16
N HIS A 759 -4.58 -18.19 -25.06
CA HIS A 759 -4.22 -16.75 -25.01
C HIS A 759 -2.74 -16.53 -24.65
N SER A 760 -1.92 -17.46 -25.07
CA SER A 760 -0.56 -17.66 -24.56
C SER A 760 0.48 -16.71 -25.13
N ALA A 761 0.12 -15.88 -26.10
CA ALA A 761 0.99 -14.84 -26.66
C ALA A 761 1.05 -13.55 -25.82
N GLU A 762 -0.08 -13.12 -25.25
CA GLU A 762 -0.23 -11.82 -24.57
C GLU A 762 -0.22 -11.97 -23.03
N SER A 763 -0.51 -13.16 -22.50
CA SER A 763 -0.59 -13.41 -21.06
C SER A 763 0.77 -13.46 -20.38
N PHE A 764 0.85 -12.87 -19.18
CA PHE A 764 1.91 -13.16 -18.21
C PHE A 764 1.53 -14.39 -17.37
N PHE A 765 2.41 -15.38 -17.33
CA PHE A 765 2.16 -16.66 -16.67
C PHE A 765 2.76 -16.71 -15.26
N ILE A 766 1.90 -16.88 -14.26
CA ILE A 766 2.30 -17.33 -12.92
C ILE A 766 2.56 -18.84 -13.01
N SER A 767 3.82 -19.26 -12.86
CA SER A 767 4.26 -20.66 -13.09
C SER A 767 4.32 -21.55 -11.84
N LYS A 768 4.09 -20.99 -10.65
CA LYS A 768 4.35 -21.64 -9.35
C LYS A 768 3.21 -21.48 -8.36
N ASP A 769 2.95 -22.55 -7.59
CA ASP A 769 1.93 -22.57 -6.55
C ASP A 769 2.27 -21.58 -5.42
N ASN A 770 1.25 -21.02 -4.78
CA ASN A 770 1.30 -20.07 -3.65
C ASN A 770 1.95 -18.69 -3.97
N VAL A 771 2.05 -18.34 -5.26
CA VAL A 771 2.55 -17.02 -5.68
C VAL A 771 1.50 -15.94 -5.44
N LYS A 772 1.96 -14.81 -4.91
CA LYS A 772 1.17 -13.61 -4.69
C LYS A 772 1.56 -12.53 -5.69
N VAL A 773 0.58 -11.77 -6.17
CA VAL A 773 0.73 -10.60 -7.04
C VAL A 773 0.04 -9.43 -6.33
N TYR A 774 0.84 -8.54 -5.76
CA TYR A 774 0.35 -7.37 -5.05
C TYR A 774 0.44 -6.12 -5.93
N LEU A 775 -0.70 -5.50 -6.22
CA LEU A 775 -0.83 -4.26 -6.97
C LEU A 775 -1.09 -3.11 -5.99
N ALA A 776 -0.04 -2.41 -5.57
CA ALA A 776 -0.17 -1.32 -4.59
C ALA A 776 -1.11 -0.21 -5.07
N SER A 777 -1.70 0.53 -4.14
CA SER A 777 -2.48 1.74 -4.48
C SER A 777 -1.64 2.70 -5.33
N GLY A 778 -2.20 3.19 -6.44
CA GLY A 778 -1.48 4.03 -7.42
C GLY A 778 -0.59 3.27 -8.42
N SER A 779 -0.55 1.93 -8.38
CA SER A 779 0.06 1.11 -9.44
C SER A 779 -0.88 0.99 -10.64
N TYR A 780 -0.34 1.08 -11.84
CA TYR A 780 -1.08 1.00 -13.10
C TYR A 780 -0.36 0.02 -14.03
N VAL A 781 -0.92 -1.18 -14.18
CA VAL A 781 -0.24 -2.36 -14.73
C VAL A 781 -0.88 -2.73 -16.06
N TYR A 782 -0.12 -2.67 -17.15
CA TYR A 782 -0.60 -3.06 -18.47
C TYR A 782 -0.41 -4.55 -18.74
N GLY A 783 -1.44 -5.21 -19.28
CA GLY A 783 -1.39 -6.58 -19.80
C GLY A 783 -2.46 -7.50 -19.20
N SER A 784 -2.21 -8.81 -19.21
CA SER A 784 -3.09 -9.84 -18.62
C SER A 784 -2.30 -10.87 -17.81
N ILE A 785 -2.97 -11.53 -16.86
CA ILE A 785 -2.36 -12.53 -15.95
C ILE A 785 -3.03 -13.90 -16.16
N SER A 786 -2.23 -14.96 -16.23
CA SER A 786 -2.70 -16.33 -16.37
C SER A 786 -2.01 -17.27 -15.39
N ALA A 787 -2.78 -18.17 -14.80
CA ALA A 787 -2.34 -19.28 -13.97
C ALA A 787 -3.20 -20.50 -14.33
N ASP A 788 -2.60 -21.56 -14.88
CA ASP A 788 -3.30 -22.78 -15.27
C ASP A 788 -2.63 -24.00 -14.61
N GLU A 789 -3.43 -24.80 -13.90
CA GLU A 789 -3.01 -25.86 -12.99
C GLU A 789 -2.19 -25.38 -11.76
N ILE A 790 -2.29 -24.10 -11.37
CA ILE A 790 -1.49 -23.49 -10.31
C ILE A 790 -2.35 -23.13 -9.08
N ASN A 791 -1.99 -23.65 -7.92
CA ASN A 791 -2.81 -23.53 -6.71
C ASN A 791 -2.31 -22.39 -5.80
N GLY A 792 -3.20 -21.83 -4.98
CA GLY A 792 -2.84 -20.84 -3.95
C GLY A 792 -2.45 -19.45 -4.49
N VAL A 793 -2.82 -19.12 -5.73
CA VAL A 793 -2.48 -17.82 -6.32
C VAL A 793 -3.31 -16.72 -5.67
N LYS A 794 -2.69 -15.61 -5.25
CA LYS A 794 -3.41 -14.42 -4.74
C LYS A 794 -3.06 -13.18 -5.57
N ILE A 795 -4.02 -12.60 -6.28
CA ILE A 795 -3.87 -11.32 -7.01
C ILE A 795 -4.65 -10.25 -6.25
N PHE A 796 -3.97 -9.28 -5.62
CA PHE A 796 -4.64 -8.39 -4.67
C PHE A 796 -4.03 -6.99 -4.58
N GLY A 797 -4.80 -6.06 -4.03
CA GLY A 797 -4.34 -4.70 -3.70
C GLY A 797 -5.37 -3.64 -4.07
N ARG A 798 -4.90 -2.47 -4.51
CA ARG A 798 -5.74 -1.33 -4.96
C ARG A 798 -5.27 -0.71 -6.28
N GLY A 799 -4.34 -1.37 -6.97
CA GLY A 799 -3.89 -0.99 -8.31
C GLY A 799 -4.91 -1.27 -9.41
N ILE A 800 -4.60 -0.75 -10.60
CA ILE A 800 -5.37 -0.95 -11.83
C ILE A 800 -4.62 -1.92 -12.75
N LEU A 801 -5.30 -2.97 -13.22
CA LEU A 801 -4.89 -3.79 -14.34
C LEU A 801 -5.60 -3.27 -15.60
N ASP A 802 -4.82 -2.77 -16.56
CA ASP A 802 -5.32 -2.18 -17.81
C ASP A 802 -4.95 -3.07 -19.01
N CYS A 803 -5.97 -3.59 -19.68
CA CYS A 803 -5.79 -4.46 -20.85
C CYS A 803 -5.77 -3.70 -22.19
N SER A 804 -5.76 -2.36 -22.20
CA SER A 804 -5.81 -1.54 -23.43
C SER A 804 -4.63 -1.74 -24.40
N LYS A 805 -3.57 -2.47 -24.00
CA LYS A 805 -2.41 -2.82 -24.83
C LYS A 805 -2.50 -4.23 -25.44
N ASN A 806 -3.49 -5.02 -25.04
CA ASN A 806 -3.81 -6.30 -25.67
C ASN A 806 -4.67 -6.06 -26.92
N GLU A 807 -4.69 -7.03 -27.83
CA GLU A 807 -5.42 -6.95 -29.10
C GLU A 807 -6.94 -6.93 -28.91
N HIS A 808 -7.60 -5.95 -29.52
CA HIS A 808 -9.04 -5.73 -29.49
C HIS A 808 -9.73 -6.10 -30.82
N SER A 809 -8.98 -6.51 -31.84
CA SER A 809 -9.48 -6.84 -33.18
C SER A 809 -10.55 -7.91 -33.18
N MET A 810 -11.72 -7.53 -33.70
CA MET A 810 -12.96 -8.31 -33.68
C MET A 810 -13.09 -9.31 -34.85
N GLN A 811 -12.09 -9.41 -35.73
CA GLN A 811 -12.01 -10.58 -36.61
C GLN A 811 -11.85 -11.88 -35.79
N TYR A 812 -11.33 -11.75 -34.56
CA TYR A 812 -11.01 -12.83 -33.64
C TYR A 812 -12.08 -12.84 -32.53
N ALA A 813 -13.17 -13.59 -32.70
CA ALA A 813 -14.35 -13.54 -31.81
C ALA A 813 -14.02 -13.91 -30.35
N GLU A 814 -13.98 -15.20 -30.02
CA GLU A 814 -13.44 -15.73 -28.75
C GLU A 814 -11.91 -15.88 -28.81
N GLY A 815 -11.25 -15.07 -29.65
CA GLY A 815 -9.81 -15.18 -29.93
C GLY A 815 -8.91 -14.24 -29.14
N ARG A 816 -9.49 -13.26 -28.45
CA ARG A 816 -8.79 -12.15 -27.77
C ARG A 816 -8.38 -12.55 -26.34
N THR A 817 -7.32 -11.95 -25.80
CA THR A 817 -6.80 -12.35 -24.47
C THR A 817 -7.57 -11.69 -23.33
N GLY A 818 -8.40 -12.48 -22.63
CA GLY A 818 -9.04 -12.05 -21.38
C GLY A 818 -8.05 -11.60 -20.29
N ALA A 819 -8.52 -10.81 -19.31
CA ALA A 819 -7.64 -10.06 -18.41
C ALA A 819 -6.97 -10.91 -17.31
N ILE A 820 -7.74 -11.76 -16.61
CA ILE A 820 -7.23 -12.66 -15.56
C ILE A 820 -7.78 -14.08 -15.75
N TRP A 821 -6.90 -15.07 -15.77
CA TRP A 821 -7.23 -16.50 -15.87
C TRP A 821 -6.63 -17.29 -14.71
N ILE A 822 -7.48 -17.99 -13.95
CA ILE A 822 -7.14 -18.88 -12.84
C ILE A 822 -7.79 -20.24 -13.14
N THR A 823 -7.21 -21.00 -14.06
CA THR A 823 -7.83 -22.22 -14.62
C THR A 823 -7.28 -23.48 -13.97
N SER A 824 -8.08 -24.54 -13.82
CA SER A 824 -7.65 -25.83 -13.26
C SER A 824 -7.04 -25.72 -11.84
N SER A 825 -7.45 -24.71 -11.06
CA SER A 825 -6.72 -24.18 -9.91
C SER A 825 -7.52 -24.32 -8.60
N GLN A 826 -6.84 -24.29 -7.46
CA GLN A 826 -7.48 -24.42 -6.14
C GLN A 826 -7.01 -23.37 -5.14
N ASN A 827 -7.89 -23.01 -4.20
CA ASN A 827 -7.58 -22.15 -3.05
C ASN A 827 -6.95 -20.80 -3.43
N SER A 828 -7.40 -20.21 -4.54
CA SER A 828 -6.82 -18.99 -5.12
C SER A 828 -7.79 -17.81 -4.94
N ALA A 829 -7.26 -16.59 -4.90
CA ALA A 829 -8.05 -15.40 -4.57
C ALA A 829 -7.69 -14.18 -5.41
N ILE A 830 -8.69 -13.34 -5.67
CA ILE A 830 -8.55 -12.03 -6.32
C ILE A 830 -9.23 -10.99 -5.41
N ASP A 831 -8.51 -9.98 -4.93
CA ASP A 831 -9.05 -9.00 -3.96
C ASP A 831 -8.74 -7.54 -4.30
N GLY A 832 -9.78 -6.72 -4.43
CA GLY A 832 -9.70 -5.25 -4.36
C GLY A 832 -9.11 -4.50 -5.56
N ILE A 833 -8.52 -5.22 -6.51
CA ILE A 833 -7.99 -4.64 -7.75
C ILE A 833 -9.11 -4.09 -8.65
N THR A 834 -8.74 -3.21 -9.57
CA THR A 834 -9.64 -2.75 -10.64
C THR A 834 -9.12 -3.22 -12.00
N VAL A 835 -9.97 -3.89 -12.77
CA VAL A 835 -9.68 -4.37 -14.13
C VAL A 835 -10.43 -3.49 -15.13
N ILE A 836 -9.72 -2.92 -16.10
CA ILE A 836 -10.32 -2.06 -17.14
C ILE A 836 -9.92 -2.51 -18.54
N ASP A 837 -10.84 -2.27 -19.47
CA ASP A 837 -10.63 -2.45 -20.91
C ASP A 837 -10.26 -3.88 -21.31
N SER A 838 -10.84 -4.87 -20.63
CA SER A 838 -10.72 -6.28 -20.99
C SER A 838 -11.15 -6.48 -22.45
N PRO A 839 -10.26 -6.95 -23.37
CA PRO A 839 -10.63 -7.17 -24.77
C PRO A 839 -11.47 -8.44 -24.94
N MET A 840 -11.56 -9.28 -23.91
CA MET A 840 -12.44 -10.44 -23.79
C MET A 840 -12.78 -10.64 -22.30
N TRP A 841 -13.13 -11.85 -21.86
CA TRP A 841 -13.53 -12.18 -20.49
C TRP A 841 -12.59 -11.57 -19.44
N SER A 842 -13.15 -10.86 -18.45
CA SER A 842 -12.38 -10.09 -17.48
C SER A 842 -11.73 -10.99 -16.44
N ILE A 843 -12.51 -11.84 -15.77
CA ILE A 843 -11.99 -12.76 -14.75
C ILE A 843 -12.55 -14.15 -15.00
N VAL A 844 -11.65 -15.10 -15.24
CA VAL A 844 -12.00 -16.48 -15.54
C VAL A 844 -11.38 -17.41 -14.52
N ALA A 845 -12.22 -18.09 -13.74
CA ALA A 845 -11.78 -19.10 -12.79
C ALA A 845 -12.49 -20.43 -13.07
N ASN A 846 -12.21 -21.01 -14.25
CA ASN A 846 -12.84 -22.24 -14.73
C ASN A 846 -12.10 -23.50 -14.24
N TYR A 847 -12.80 -24.64 -14.17
CA TYR A 847 -12.28 -25.94 -13.70
C TYR A 847 -11.63 -25.90 -12.31
N SER A 848 -12.08 -24.99 -11.44
CA SER A 848 -11.37 -24.59 -10.23
C SER A 848 -12.20 -24.80 -8.96
N ASN A 849 -11.55 -24.86 -7.79
CA ASN A 849 -12.24 -25.10 -6.52
C ASN A 849 -11.79 -24.15 -5.40
N ASN A 850 -12.74 -23.67 -4.60
CA ASN A 850 -12.48 -22.70 -3.54
C ASN A 850 -11.74 -21.45 -4.06
N ILE A 851 -12.38 -20.75 -4.99
CA ILE A 851 -11.92 -19.46 -5.52
C ILE A 851 -12.66 -18.33 -4.83
N GLN A 852 -11.93 -17.30 -4.41
CA GLN A 852 -12.46 -16.16 -3.66
C GLN A 852 -12.23 -14.88 -4.46
N ILE A 853 -13.29 -14.22 -4.92
CA ILE A 853 -13.21 -12.96 -5.69
C ILE A 853 -13.93 -11.89 -4.87
N ASN A 854 -13.19 -10.95 -4.29
CA ASN A 854 -13.72 -9.98 -3.34
C ASN A 854 -13.35 -8.53 -3.71
N ASN A 855 -14.28 -7.58 -3.57
CA ASN A 855 -14.00 -6.15 -3.71
C ASN A 855 -13.46 -5.72 -5.10
N VAL A 856 -13.60 -6.57 -6.14
CA VAL A 856 -13.04 -6.31 -7.47
C VAL A 856 -13.98 -5.44 -8.30
N ASN A 857 -13.42 -4.49 -9.07
CA ASN A 857 -14.17 -3.69 -10.04
C ASN A 857 -13.76 -4.07 -11.47
N CYS A 858 -14.71 -4.46 -12.33
CA CYS A 858 -14.46 -4.87 -13.72
C CYS A 858 -15.19 -3.94 -14.71
N PHE A 859 -14.47 -3.44 -15.72
CA PHE A 859 -15.01 -2.59 -16.79
C PHE A 859 -14.67 -3.15 -18.19
N GLY A 860 -15.67 -3.77 -18.82
CA GLY A 860 -15.59 -4.29 -20.19
C GLY A 860 -16.22 -3.34 -21.20
N SER A 861 -15.46 -2.94 -22.24
CA SER A 861 -15.90 -1.93 -23.21
C SER A 861 -16.34 -2.49 -24.57
N VAL A 862 -16.20 -3.81 -24.80
CA VAL A 862 -16.41 -4.48 -26.10
C VAL A 862 -17.25 -5.76 -25.98
N THR A 863 -17.73 -6.26 -27.13
CA THR A 863 -18.42 -7.57 -27.24
C THR A 863 -17.53 -8.70 -26.71
N ASN A 864 -18.09 -9.65 -25.96
CA ASN A 864 -17.42 -10.72 -25.22
C ASN A 864 -16.43 -10.26 -24.13
N ALA A 865 -16.56 -9.02 -23.64
CA ALA A 865 -15.82 -8.55 -22.46
C ALA A 865 -16.51 -8.97 -21.15
N ASP A 866 -16.94 -10.23 -21.05
CA ASP A 866 -17.68 -10.81 -19.91
C ASP A 866 -17.06 -10.44 -18.55
N GLY A 867 -17.87 -10.45 -17.49
CA GLY A 867 -17.40 -10.18 -16.14
C GLY A 867 -16.64 -11.35 -15.51
N ILE A 868 -17.33 -12.13 -14.68
CA ILE A 868 -16.71 -13.15 -13.81
C ILE A 868 -17.23 -14.56 -14.16
N HIS A 869 -16.34 -15.48 -14.50
CA HIS A 869 -16.67 -16.88 -14.83
C HIS A 869 -16.25 -17.86 -13.73
N LEU A 870 -17.15 -18.78 -13.37
CA LEU A 870 -16.93 -19.93 -12.47
C LEU A 870 -17.41 -21.25 -13.12
N SER A 871 -17.11 -21.45 -14.41
CA SER A 871 -17.57 -22.62 -15.17
C SER A 871 -16.79 -23.88 -14.79
N ALA A 872 -17.47 -25.02 -14.66
CA ALA A 872 -16.89 -26.27 -14.15
C ALA A 872 -16.23 -26.15 -12.77
N SER A 873 -16.69 -25.20 -11.94
CA SER A 873 -16.02 -24.82 -10.69
C SER A 873 -16.95 -24.91 -9.49
N SER A 874 -16.38 -25.11 -8.31
CA SER A 874 -17.13 -25.36 -7.08
C SER A 874 -16.59 -24.65 -5.84
N ASP A 875 -17.43 -24.61 -4.80
CA ASP A 875 -17.13 -24.08 -3.45
C ASP A 875 -16.56 -22.64 -3.45
N SER A 876 -16.91 -21.84 -4.47
CA SER A 876 -16.30 -20.53 -4.75
C SER A 876 -17.24 -19.35 -4.45
N THR A 877 -16.69 -18.19 -4.11
CA THR A 877 -17.48 -16.99 -3.74
C THR A 877 -17.04 -15.75 -4.50
N VAL A 878 -18.03 -14.98 -4.97
CA VAL A 878 -17.90 -13.61 -5.48
C VAL A 878 -18.59 -12.68 -4.46
N ASP A 879 -17.87 -11.68 -3.95
CA ASP A 879 -18.32 -10.80 -2.87
C ASP A 879 -17.90 -9.33 -3.14
N ASN A 880 -18.71 -8.35 -2.73
CA ASN A 880 -18.37 -6.91 -2.80
C ASN A 880 -17.92 -6.38 -4.19
N CYS A 881 -18.27 -7.04 -5.30
CA CYS A 881 -17.75 -6.70 -6.62
C CYS A 881 -18.60 -5.64 -7.35
N PHE A 882 -17.97 -4.89 -8.25
CA PHE A 882 -18.64 -4.07 -9.25
C PHE A 882 -18.33 -4.62 -10.64
N VAL A 883 -19.34 -4.88 -11.47
CA VAL A 883 -19.12 -5.27 -12.86
C VAL A 883 -19.94 -4.37 -13.76
N ARG A 884 -19.28 -3.74 -14.74
CA ARG A 884 -19.92 -3.06 -15.86
C ARG A 884 -19.34 -3.58 -17.17
N SER A 885 -20.16 -4.18 -18.02
CA SER A 885 -19.70 -4.75 -19.30
C SER A 885 -20.79 -4.78 -20.36
N CYS A 886 -20.39 -4.86 -21.63
CA CYS A 886 -21.26 -5.06 -22.78
C CYS A 886 -21.71 -6.53 -23.00
N ASP A 887 -21.24 -7.49 -22.21
CA ASP A 887 -21.59 -8.91 -22.36
C ASP A 887 -22.00 -9.55 -21.01
N ASP A 888 -22.00 -10.89 -20.89
CA ASP A 888 -22.49 -11.59 -19.71
C ASP A 888 -21.68 -11.26 -18.42
N GLN A 889 -22.35 -10.75 -17.37
CA GLN A 889 -21.64 -10.21 -16.19
C GLN A 889 -21.13 -11.29 -15.20
N PHE A 890 -21.89 -12.37 -15.02
CA PHE A 890 -21.47 -13.54 -14.24
C PHE A 890 -21.92 -14.83 -14.92
N VAL A 891 -21.00 -15.79 -15.04
CA VAL A 891 -21.14 -16.93 -15.96
C VAL A 891 -20.75 -18.26 -15.30
N ILE A 892 -21.59 -19.28 -15.49
CA ILE A 892 -21.25 -20.70 -15.27
C ILE A 892 -21.74 -21.52 -16.47
N TYR A 893 -20.82 -21.87 -17.36
CA TYR A 893 -21.07 -22.72 -18.52
C TYR A 893 -21.10 -24.21 -18.18
N HIS A 894 -21.83 -24.98 -18.98
CA HIS A 894 -21.83 -26.45 -19.03
C HIS A 894 -20.51 -26.99 -19.63
N TYR A 895 -19.40 -26.64 -18.99
CA TYR A 895 -18.04 -27.12 -19.28
C TYR A 895 -17.66 -28.33 -18.40
N GLY A 896 -18.31 -28.47 -17.25
CA GLY A 896 -18.15 -29.53 -16.27
C GLY A 896 -19.07 -29.29 -15.08
N TYR A 897 -19.10 -30.21 -14.11
CA TYR A 897 -19.91 -30.04 -12.89
C TYR A 897 -19.54 -28.75 -12.18
N SER A 898 -20.55 -27.97 -11.78
CA SER A 898 -20.37 -26.71 -11.05
C SER A 898 -21.31 -26.67 -9.85
N SER A 899 -20.80 -26.45 -8.65
CA SER A 899 -21.65 -26.50 -7.45
C SER A 899 -21.18 -25.68 -6.24
N ASN A 900 -22.16 -25.25 -5.43
CA ASN A 900 -21.92 -24.55 -4.15
C ASN A 900 -21.26 -23.17 -4.32
N ASN A 901 -21.53 -22.48 -5.43
CA ASN A 901 -20.98 -21.14 -5.67
C ASN A 901 -21.94 -20.04 -5.19
N ILE A 902 -21.40 -18.97 -4.61
CA ILE A 902 -22.15 -17.86 -4.01
C ILE A 902 -21.73 -16.54 -4.65
N ILE A 903 -22.68 -15.69 -5.03
CA ILE A 903 -22.48 -14.38 -5.64
C ILE A 903 -23.27 -13.37 -4.81
N LYS A 904 -22.58 -12.45 -4.12
CA LYS A 904 -23.25 -11.58 -3.16
C LYS A 904 -22.66 -10.19 -2.99
N ASN A 905 -23.43 -9.31 -2.35
CA ASN A 905 -23.05 -7.93 -2.00
C ASN A 905 -22.49 -7.13 -3.18
N SER A 906 -22.90 -7.46 -4.41
CA SER A 906 -22.26 -7.00 -5.64
C SER A 906 -23.22 -6.17 -6.51
N VAL A 907 -22.66 -5.23 -7.26
CA VAL A 907 -23.39 -4.30 -8.11
C VAL A 907 -23.05 -4.59 -9.57
N PHE A 908 -24.07 -4.78 -10.40
CA PHE A 908 -23.92 -5.16 -11.81
C PHE A 908 -24.62 -4.15 -12.74
N TRP A 909 -23.94 -3.74 -13.81
CA TRP A 909 -24.48 -2.88 -14.87
C TRP A 909 -24.14 -3.50 -16.24
N GLY A 910 -25.09 -4.22 -16.85
CA GLY A 910 -24.90 -4.68 -18.23
C GLY A 910 -25.32 -3.62 -19.24
N ASP A 911 -24.34 -3.10 -19.99
CA ASP A 911 -24.56 -2.33 -21.22
C ASP A 911 -24.90 -3.25 -22.42
N GLY A 912 -24.98 -4.56 -22.19
CA GLY A 912 -25.42 -5.59 -23.13
C GLY A 912 -25.72 -6.94 -22.44
N ALA A 913 -26.02 -7.94 -23.28
CA ALA A 913 -26.34 -9.34 -22.96
C ALA A 913 -27.14 -9.57 -21.65
N ARG A 914 -26.54 -10.21 -20.65
CA ARG A 914 -27.22 -10.75 -19.45
C ARG A 914 -26.41 -10.49 -18.18
N ILE A 915 -27.09 -10.52 -17.04
CA ILE A 915 -26.41 -10.37 -15.74
C ILE A 915 -25.90 -11.72 -15.23
N PHE A 916 -26.79 -12.68 -15.02
CA PHE A 916 -26.48 -14.00 -14.47
C PHE A 916 -26.78 -15.09 -15.51
N LEU A 917 -25.75 -15.70 -16.08
CA LEU A 917 -25.85 -16.81 -17.04
C LEU A 917 -25.42 -18.13 -16.41
N LEU A 918 -26.36 -19.07 -16.31
CA LEU A 918 -26.09 -20.47 -15.93
C LEU A 918 -26.46 -21.40 -17.09
N GLY A 919 -25.61 -22.36 -17.39
CA GLY A 919 -25.76 -23.27 -18.53
C GLY A 919 -25.12 -22.69 -19.79
N LEU A 920 -25.56 -23.06 -21.00
CA LEU A 920 -24.80 -22.90 -22.27
C LEU A 920 -23.53 -23.79 -22.33
N GLY A 921 -23.29 -24.44 -23.47
CA GLY A 921 -22.18 -25.37 -23.69
C GLY A 921 -22.64 -26.75 -24.17
N GLU A 922 -21.69 -27.59 -24.59
CA GLU A 922 -21.96 -28.89 -25.23
C GLU A 922 -21.49 -30.12 -24.44
N ASN A 923 -20.75 -29.95 -23.34
CA ASN A 923 -20.24 -31.09 -22.58
C ASN A 923 -21.38 -31.81 -21.84
N THR A 924 -21.64 -33.06 -22.20
CA THR A 924 -22.43 -33.97 -21.36
C THR A 924 -21.70 -34.20 -20.04
N TYR A 925 -22.43 -34.36 -18.93
CA TYR A 925 -21.89 -34.52 -17.56
C TYR A 925 -21.38 -33.21 -16.94
N ALA A 926 -22.12 -32.12 -17.14
CA ALA A 926 -21.83 -30.79 -16.62
C ALA A 926 -23.02 -30.21 -15.82
N ASP A 927 -23.68 -31.01 -14.97
CA ASP A 927 -24.81 -30.52 -14.15
C ASP A 927 -24.37 -29.34 -13.26
N ILE A 928 -25.20 -28.30 -13.20
CA ILE A 928 -25.00 -27.10 -12.35
C ILE A 928 -25.94 -27.20 -11.16
N SER A 929 -25.45 -27.00 -9.93
CA SER A 929 -26.31 -27.06 -8.75
C SER A 929 -25.89 -26.20 -7.56
N ASN A 930 -26.83 -25.93 -6.65
CA ASN A 930 -26.55 -25.23 -5.38
C ASN A 930 -25.86 -23.86 -5.60
N ILE A 931 -26.41 -23.04 -6.50
CA ILE A 931 -25.89 -21.69 -6.79
C ILE A 931 -26.74 -20.66 -6.04
N THR A 932 -26.10 -19.71 -5.36
CA THR A 932 -26.79 -18.65 -4.61
C THR A 932 -26.38 -17.27 -5.11
N PHE A 933 -27.37 -16.47 -5.51
CA PHE A 933 -27.25 -15.03 -5.73
C PHE A 933 -27.95 -14.32 -4.56
N GLU A 934 -27.26 -13.45 -3.83
CA GLU A 934 -27.75 -12.86 -2.57
C GLU A 934 -27.32 -11.40 -2.41
N ASN A 935 -28.23 -10.50 -2.03
CA ASN A 935 -27.90 -9.08 -1.79
C ASN A 935 -27.13 -8.43 -2.97
N ASN A 936 -27.65 -8.53 -4.19
CA ASN A 936 -27.04 -7.90 -5.37
C ASN A 936 -27.96 -6.81 -5.97
N ASP A 937 -27.34 -5.73 -6.46
CA ASP A 937 -28.04 -4.61 -7.11
C ASP A 937 -27.80 -4.61 -8.62
N ILE A 938 -28.89 -4.61 -9.39
CA ILE A 938 -28.85 -4.70 -10.85
C ILE A 938 -29.26 -3.36 -11.46
N LEU A 939 -28.27 -2.63 -11.97
CA LEU A 939 -28.41 -1.30 -12.51
C LEU A 939 -28.75 -1.36 -14.01
N ASN A 940 -29.84 -0.71 -14.39
CA ASN A 940 -30.16 -0.26 -15.75
C ASN A 940 -29.99 -1.25 -16.93
N GLN A 941 -30.08 -2.56 -16.68
CA GLN A 941 -29.78 -3.60 -17.68
C GLN A 941 -30.37 -3.32 -19.06
N GLN A 942 -29.55 -3.58 -20.09
CA GLN A 942 -29.93 -3.51 -21.49
C GLN A 942 -29.63 -4.85 -22.20
N GLY A 943 -30.64 -5.45 -22.83
CA GLY A 943 -30.44 -6.56 -23.77
C GLY A 943 -30.13 -6.06 -25.19
N VAL A 944 -29.77 -6.97 -26.08
CA VAL A 944 -29.13 -6.63 -27.37
C VAL A 944 -29.99 -7.09 -28.57
N TRP A 945 -29.46 -7.05 -29.79
CA TRP A 945 -30.24 -7.28 -31.03
C TRP A 945 -31.01 -8.60 -31.09
N ASN A 946 -30.51 -9.69 -30.48
CA ASN A 946 -31.17 -11.00 -30.52
C ASN A 946 -31.87 -11.33 -29.20
N LEU A 947 -33.11 -10.87 -29.09
CA LEU A 947 -33.96 -10.96 -27.90
C LEU A 947 -34.39 -12.39 -27.53
N SER A 948 -34.18 -13.40 -28.38
CA SER A 948 -34.40 -14.82 -28.00
C SER A 948 -33.15 -15.50 -27.48
N LYS A 949 -31.99 -14.81 -27.46
CA LYS A 949 -30.70 -15.35 -27.04
C LYS A 949 -29.99 -14.52 -25.98
N PHE A 950 -29.90 -13.21 -26.17
CA PHE A 950 -28.93 -12.32 -25.51
C PHE A 950 -29.67 -11.17 -24.78
N THR A 951 -30.40 -11.51 -23.74
CA THR A 951 -31.14 -10.55 -22.90
C THR A 951 -31.46 -11.17 -21.55
N GLY A 952 -31.82 -10.38 -20.54
CA GLY A 952 -32.37 -10.88 -19.27
C GLY A 952 -31.43 -10.73 -18.07
N VAL A 953 -32.00 -10.55 -16.88
CA VAL A 953 -31.20 -10.55 -15.63
C VAL A 953 -30.75 -11.98 -15.31
N CYS A 954 -31.67 -12.95 -15.15
CA CYS A 954 -31.32 -14.35 -14.92
C CYS A 954 -31.58 -15.21 -16.17
N TRP A 955 -30.55 -15.83 -16.73
CA TRP A 955 -30.66 -16.75 -17.87
C TRP A 955 -30.15 -18.13 -17.48
N PHE A 956 -31.07 -19.04 -17.18
CA PHE A 956 -30.75 -20.41 -16.76
C PHE A 956 -31.12 -21.37 -17.90
N TRP A 957 -30.11 -21.75 -18.68
CA TRP A 957 -30.25 -22.49 -19.94
C TRP A 957 -29.57 -23.85 -19.90
N SER A 958 -30.33 -24.87 -19.46
CA SER A 958 -29.88 -26.26 -19.54
C SER A 958 -29.63 -26.64 -21.01
N THR A 959 -28.45 -27.18 -21.32
CA THR A 959 -28.09 -27.72 -22.65
C THR A 959 -27.41 -29.09 -22.52
N ALA A 960 -27.28 -29.83 -23.63
CA ALA A 960 -26.54 -31.10 -23.69
C ALA A 960 -26.99 -32.19 -22.69
N GLY A 961 -28.30 -32.25 -22.41
CA GLY A 961 -28.87 -33.17 -21.42
C GLY A 961 -28.55 -32.87 -19.95
N ASN A 962 -27.75 -31.83 -19.67
CA ASN A 962 -27.38 -31.45 -18.31
C ASN A 962 -28.53 -30.78 -17.56
N LYS A 963 -28.51 -30.88 -16.24
CA LYS A 963 -29.50 -30.31 -15.32
C LYS A 963 -28.99 -29.03 -14.68
N ILE A 964 -29.92 -28.15 -14.34
CA ILE A 964 -29.69 -27.01 -13.44
C ILE A 964 -30.59 -27.24 -12.21
N SER A 965 -30.06 -27.21 -10.98
CA SER A 965 -30.89 -27.49 -9.80
C SER A 965 -30.49 -26.78 -8.51
N ASN A 966 -31.47 -26.49 -7.64
CA ASN A 966 -31.26 -25.82 -6.36
C ASN A 966 -30.58 -24.44 -6.56
N ILE A 967 -31.23 -23.55 -7.31
CA ILE A 967 -30.73 -22.19 -7.55
C ILE A 967 -31.53 -21.24 -6.68
N THR A 968 -30.84 -20.47 -5.84
CA THR A 968 -31.46 -19.46 -4.98
C THR A 968 -31.05 -18.08 -5.48
N VAL A 969 -32.03 -17.30 -5.89
CA VAL A 969 -31.89 -15.88 -6.22
C VAL A 969 -32.66 -15.16 -5.12
N ARG A 970 -31.96 -14.60 -4.14
CA ARG A 970 -32.56 -13.99 -2.96
C ARG A 970 -32.08 -12.57 -2.75
N ASP A 971 -32.95 -11.71 -2.22
CA ASP A 971 -32.62 -10.33 -1.86
C ASP A 971 -31.92 -9.61 -3.04
N ILE A 972 -32.67 -9.35 -4.12
CA ILE A 972 -32.15 -8.69 -5.33
C ILE A 972 -33.00 -7.46 -5.66
N ARG A 973 -32.36 -6.32 -5.95
CA ARG A 973 -33.06 -5.15 -6.51
C ARG A 973 -32.65 -4.95 -7.96
N ILE A 974 -33.66 -4.72 -8.79
CA ILE A 974 -33.53 -4.57 -10.23
C ILE A 974 -34.15 -3.23 -10.60
N ASP A 975 -33.31 -2.33 -11.10
CA ASP A 975 -33.74 -1.03 -11.57
C ASP A 975 -34.58 -1.13 -12.85
N SER A 976 -35.24 -0.03 -13.19
CA SER A 976 -35.82 0.15 -14.52
C SER A 976 -34.77 -0.11 -15.61
N PHE A 977 -35.03 -1.11 -16.46
CA PHE A 977 -34.20 -1.37 -17.64
C PHE A 977 -34.10 -0.13 -18.50
N ARG A 978 -32.92 0.10 -19.07
CA ARG A 978 -32.65 1.27 -19.90
C ARG A 978 -33.37 1.19 -21.26
N ALA A 979 -33.37 0.00 -21.85
CA ALA A 979 -34.11 -0.35 -23.06
C ALA A 979 -35.08 -1.50 -22.72
N PRO A 980 -36.21 -1.23 -22.04
CA PRO A 980 -37.08 -2.28 -21.53
C PRO A 980 -37.62 -3.18 -22.65
N GLU A 981 -37.91 -2.64 -23.83
CA GLU A 981 -38.33 -3.41 -25.00
C GLU A 981 -37.28 -4.41 -25.51
N LYS A 982 -36.03 -4.29 -25.05
CA LYS A 982 -34.93 -5.23 -25.31
C LYS A 982 -34.58 -6.13 -24.11
N ALA A 983 -35.23 -5.95 -22.96
CA ALA A 983 -34.84 -6.54 -21.68
C ALA A 983 -35.95 -7.40 -21.03
N SER A 984 -35.57 -8.31 -20.13
CA SER A 984 -36.50 -9.09 -19.30
C SER A 984 -35.88 -9.43 -17.94
N LEU A 985 -36.68 -9.99 -17.02
CA LEU A 985 -36.20 -10.41 -15.71
C LEU A 985 -35.54 -11.78 -15.75
N PHE A 986 -36.20 -12.79 -16.33
CA PHE A 986 -35.63 -14.13 -16.40
C PHE A 986 -36.05 -14.99 -17.60
N PHE A 987 -35.14 -15.83 -18.05
CA PHE A 987 -35.38 -16.93 -18.98
C PHE A 987 -34.86 -18.21 -18.35
N ILE A 988 -35.77 -19.16 -18.08
CA ILE A 988 -35.43 -20.48 -17.56
C ILE A 988 -35.91 -21.48 -18.60
N ARG A 989 -34.98 -22.11 -19.30
CA ARG A 989 -35.31 -22.96 -20.45
C ARG A 989 -34.31 -24.09 -20.72
N ASN A 990 -34.73 -25.11 -21.46
CA ASN A 990 -33.85 -26.15 -22.00
C ASN A 990 -34.07 -26.47 -23.49
N GLU A 991 -34.91 -25.66 -24.16
CA GLU A 991 -35.04 -25.65 -25.61
C GLU A 991 -33.72 -25.23 -26.28
N SER A 992 -33.24 -26.00 -27.26
CA SER A 992 -32.05 -25.68 -28.05
C SER A 992 -32.38 -25.20 -29.48
N SER A 993 -33.65 -24.94 -29.77
CA SER A 993 -34.22 -24.62 -31.10
C SER A 993 -33.50 -23.51 -31.88
N ASP A 994 -32.78 -22.64 -31.18
CA ASP A 994 -32.15 -21.45 -31.73
C ASP A 994 -30.68 -21.70 -32.15
N ASN A 995 -30.14 -22.91 -31.95
CA ASN A 995 -28.81 -23.31 -32.40
C ASN A 995 -28.76 -24.81 -32.82
N PRO A 996 -28.58 -25.14 -34.12
CA PRO A 996 -28.60 -26.52 -34.59
C PRO A 996 -27.41 -27.39 -34.12
N PHE A 997 -26.40 -26.79 -33.47
CA PHE A 997 -25.24 -27.49 -32.94
C PHE A 997 -25.44 -28.03 -31.51
N TRP A 998 -26.47 -27.58 -30.78
CA TRP A 998 -26.67 -27.97 -29.38
C TRP A 998 -27.90 -28.87 -29.20
N SER A 999 -27.72 -29.96 -28.45
CA SER A 999 -28.81 -30.83 -28.04
C SER A 999 -29.59 -30.22 -26.87
N GLU A 1000 -30.88 -30.59 -26.78
CA GLU A 1000 -31.78 -30.14 -25.72
C GLU A 1000 -31.20 -30.42 -24.32
N GLY A 1001 -31.52 -29.55 -23.37
CA GLY A 1001 -31.08 -29.71 -22.00
C GLY A 1001 -31.85 -30.74 -21.20
N GLY A 1002 -31.30 -31.07 -20.03
CA GLY A 1002 -31.99 -31.82 -19.00
C GLY A 1002 -33.01 -30.96 -18.26
N ALA A 1003 -33.63 -31.57 -17.24
CA ALA A 1003 -34.61 -30.90 -16.39
C ALA A 1003 -33.98 -29.82 -15.50
N ILE A 1004 -34.72 -28.73 -15.27
CA ILE A 1004 -34.37 -27.65 -14.36
C ILE A 1004 -35.25 -27.76 -13.11
N ARG A 1005 -34.67 -27.74 -11.90
CA ARG A 1005 -35.44 -27.99 -10.66
C ARG A 1005 -35.11 -27.07 -9.49
N ASN A 1006 -36.09 -26.81 -8.64
CA ASN A 1006 -35.92 -26.07 -7.38
C ASN A 1006 -35.25 -24.71 -7.60
N ILE A 1007 -35.91 -23.84 -8.36
CA ILE A 1007 -35.49 -22.44 -8.51
C ILE A 1007 -36.27 -21.60 -7.51
N VAL A 1008 -35.59 -20.83 -6.68
CA VAL A 1008 -36.19 -19.95 -5.68
C VAL A 1008 -35.84 -18.52 -6.01
N PHE A 1009 -36.86 -17.68 -6.18
CA PHE A 1009 -36.78 -16.24 -6.18
C PHE A 1009 -37.35 -15.73 -4.85
N GLU A 1010 -36.55 -15.06 -4.04
CA GLU A 1010 -36.91 -14.59 -2.70
C GLU A 1010 -36.55 -13.10 -2.55
N ASP A 1011 -37.41 -12.28 -1.94
CA ASP A 1011 -37.13 -10.85 -1.68
C ASP A 1011 -36.63 -10.08 -2.93
N ILE A 1012 -37.25 -10.33 -4.09
CA ILE A 1012 -36.91 -9.66 -5.34
C ILE A 1012 -37.73 -8.38 -5.48
N SER A 1013 -37.09 -7.27 -5.83
CA SER A 1013 -37.78 -6.03 -6.22
C SER A 1013 -37.37 -5.58 -7.62
N TYR A 1014 -38.34 -5.33 -8.49
CA TYR A 1014 -38.13 -4.74 -9.82
C TYR A 1014 -38.97 -3.48 -9.98
N ASN A 1015 -38.31 -2.37 -10.34
CA ASN A 1015 -38.93 -1.06 -10.48
C ASN A 1015 -38.92 -0.58 -11.94
N GLY A 1016 -39.68 -1.25 -12.81
CA GLY A 1016 -39.79 -0.89 -14.23
C GLY A 1016 -41.07 -1.32 -14.93
N THR A 1017 -41.23 -0.87 -16.17
CA THR A 1017 -42.39 -1.15 -17.03
C THR A 1017 -42.00 -1.16 -18.50
N GLY A 1018 -42.73 -1.93 -19.32
CA GLY A 1018 -42.53 -2.01 -20.77
C GLY A 1018 -41.60 -3.14 -21.20
N GLU A 1019 -41.13 -3.93 -20.25
CA GLU A 1019 -40.19 -5.02 -20.51
C GLU A 1019 -40.80 -6.25 -21.19
N LEU A 1020 -39.95 -7.05 -21.83
CA LEU A 1020 -40.34 -8.33 -22.41
C LEU A 1020 -40.77 -9.30 -21.29
N LYS A 1021 -41.82 -10.10 -21.55
CA LYS A 1021 -42.21 -11.16 -20.62
C LYS A 1021 -41.09 -12.17 -20.45
N SER A 1022 -40.81 -12.49 -19.19
CA SER A 1022 -39.91 -13.58 -18.80
C SER A 1022 -40.44 -14.93 -19.30
N ILE A 1023 -39.57 -15.92 -19.49
CA ILE A 1023 -39.97 -17.21 -20.08
C ILE A 1023 -39.62 -18.36 -19.14
N LEU A 1024 -40.60 -19.25 -18.93
CA LEU A 1024 -40.40 -20.60 -18.42
C LEU A 1024 -40.79 -21.58 -19.53
N SER A 1025 -39.84 -22.36 -20.05
CA SER A 1025 -40.08 -23.28 -21.18
C SER A 1025 -39.29 -24.60 -21.06
N ALA A 1026 -39.96 -25.73 -21.23
CA ALA A 1026 -39.31 -27.04 -21.30
C ALA A 1026 -39.69 -27.79 -22.60
N THR A 1027 -38.86 -28.74 -23.02
CA THR A 1027 -39.10 -29.52 -24.26
C THR A 1027 -39.87 -30.82 -24.04
N SER A 1028 -39.86 -31.38 -22.83
CA SER A 1028 -40.51 -32.67 -22.53
C SER A 1028 -40.85 -32.87 -21.06
N GLU A 1029 -41.70 -33.86 -20.79
CA GLU A 1029 -42.02 -34.35 -19.44
C GLU A 1029 -40.78 -34.80 -18.65
N GLN A 1030 -39.79 -35.40 -19.32
CA GLN A 1030 -38.54 -35.90 -18.73
C GLN A 1030 -37.58 -34.75 -18.40
N SER A 1031 -37.48 -33.77 -19.30
CA SER A 1031 -36.74 -32.52 -19.12
C SER A 1031 -37.66 -31.38 -18.64
N CYS A 1032 -38.59 -31.65 -17.73
CA CYS A 1032 -39.50 -30.61 -17.22
C CYS A 1032 -38.77 -29.53 -16.41
N ILE A 1033 -39.38 -28.34 -16.33
CA ILE A 1033 -39.09 -27.38 -15.25
C ILE A 1033 -39.98 -27.75 -14.07
N ASP A 1034 -39.39 -28.10 -12.93
CA ASP A 1034 -40.14 -28.55 -11.75
C ASP A 1034 -39.75 -27.74 -10.51
N THR A 1035 -40.74 -27.07 -9.93
CA THR A 1035 -40.64 -26.25 -8.72
C THR A 1035 -39.87 -24.95 -8.95
N VAL A 1036 -40.65 -23.89 -9.22
CA VAL A 1036 -40.20 -22.49 -9.22
C VAL A 1036 -40.98 -21.76 -8.12
N VAL A 1037 -40.29 -21.14 -7.18
CA VAL A 1037 -40.89 -20.44 -6.04
C VAL A 1037 -40.65 -18.94 -6.18
N PHE A 1038 -41.71 -18.15 -6.02
CA PHE A 1038 -41.66 -16.70 -5.93
C PHE A 1038 -42.11 -16.29 -4.52
N ASN A 1039 -41.15 -16.03 -3.62
CA ASN A 1039 -41.38 -15.55 -2.26
C ASN A 1039 -41.13 -14.04 -2.21
N ASN A 1040 -42.11 -13.23 -1.80
CA ASN A 1040 -42.00 -11.77 -1.72
C ASN A 1040 -41.45 -11.07 -3.00
N PHE A 1041 -41.71 -11.65 -4.20
CA PHE A 1041 -41.30 -11.04 -5.48
C PHE A 1041 -42.21 -9.84 -5.79
N ARG A 1042 -41.64 -8.65 -6.02
CA ARG A 1042 -42.40 -7.41 -6.26
C ARG A 1042 -42.03 -6.71 -7.56
N LYS A 1043 -43.05 -6.30 -8.32
CA LYS A 1043 -42.93 -5.39 -9.47
C LYS A 1043 -43.65 -4.07 -9.18
N ASN A 1044 -42.89 -2.97 -9.13
CA ASN A 1044 -43.38 -1.64 -8.74
C ASN A 1044 -44.19 -1.70 -7.42
N SER A 1045 -43.58 -2.28 -6.39
CA SER A 1045 -44.16 -2.61 -5.07
C SER A 1045 -45.30 -3.64 -5.03
N ASN A 1046 -45.95 -3.97 -6.15
CA ASN A 1046 -47.01 -4.99 -6.20
C ASN A 1046 -46.42 -6.39 -6.08
N LEU A 1047 -46.96 -7.21 -5.18
CA LEU A 1047 -46.56 -8.61 -5.02
C LEU A 1047 -46.97 -9.43 -6.25
N LEU A 1048 -46.08 -10.31 -6.71
CA LEU A 1048 -46.33 -11.30 -7.75
C LEU A 1048 -47.15 -12.45 -7.16
N THR A 1049 -48.27 -12.78 -7.78
CA THR A 1049 -49.21 -13.83 -7.34
C THR A 1049 -49.65 -14.69 -8.53
N GLU A 1050 -50.35 -15.78 -8.24
CA GLU A 1050 -50.95 -16.63 -9.29
C GLU A 1050 -51.88 -15.85 -10.23
N ASP A 1051 -52.62 -14.86 -9.70
CA ASP A 1051 -53.55 -14.02 -10.47
C ASP A 1051 -52.85 -13.08 -11.47
N ASN A 1052 -51.62 -12.63 -11.19
CA ASN A 1052 -50.93 -11.59 -11.99
C ASN A 1052 -49.63 -12.06 -12.67
N ILE A 1053 -49.11 -13.25 -12.36
CA ILE A 1053 -47.86 -13.76 -12.98
C ILE A 1053 -47.92 -13.78 -14.51
N SER A 1054 -49.10 -14.03 -15.09
CA SER A 1054 -49.29 -14.10 -16.54
C SER A 1054 -49.02 -12.79 -17.28
N ASP A 1055 -49.04 -11.64 -16.58
CA ASP A 1055 -48.68 -10.33 -17.15
C ASP A 1055 -47.16 -10.19 -17.32
N MET A 1056 -46.37 -10.87 -16.48
CA MET A 1056 -44.90 -10.76 -16.42
C MET A 1056 -44.18 -11.97 -17.04
N VAL A 1057 -44.80 -13.16 -17.01
CA VAL A 1057 -44.15 -14.43 -17.38
C VAL A 1057 -44.98 -15.21 -18.39
N SER A 1058 -44.34 -15.63 -19.48
CA SER A 1058 -44.81 -16.63 -20.43
C SER A 1058 -44.45 -18.03 -19.91
N ILE A 1059 -45.40 -18.69 -19.25
CA ILE A 1059 -45.30 -20.09 -18.83
C ILE A 1059 -45.73 -20.98 -20.00
N ARG A 1060 -44.84 -21.86 -20.48
CA ARG A 1060 -45.10 -22.81 -21.58
C ARG A 1060 -45.28 -24.24 -21.05
N ASP A 1061 -45.37 -25.20 -21.98
CA ASP A 1061 -45.54 -26.62 -21.66
C ASP A 1061 -44.42 -27.18 -20.77
N TYR A 1062 -44.75 -28.27 -20.06
CA TYR A 1062 -43.84 -29.02 -19.17
C TYR A 1062 -43.22 -28.22 -18.01
N VAL A 1063 -43.80 -27.08 -17.64
CA VAL A 1063 -43.51 -26.35 -16.39
C VAL A 1063 -44.46 -26.79 -15.28
N LYS A 1064 -43.95 -27.07 -14.08
CA LYS A 1064 -44.71 -27.65 -12.96
C LYS A 1064 -44.36 -27.01 -11.61
N ASN A 1065 -45.30 -27.10 -10.67
CA ASN A 1065 -45.11 -26.71 -9.27
C ASN A 1065 -44.64 -25.26 -9.05
N ILE A 1066 -45.21 -24.30 -9.79
CA ILE A 1066 -45.01 -22.87 -9.49
C ILE A 1066 -45.69 -22.55 -8.14
N ARG A 1067 -44.99 -21.84 -7.25
CA ARG A 1067 -45.47 -21.50 -5.90
C ARG A 1067 -45.23 -20.03 -5.60
N PHE A 1068 -46.10 -19.45 -4.77
CA PHE A 1068 -46.05 -18.07 -4.33
C PHE A 1068 -46.03 -17.99 -2.80
N GLY A 1069 -45.29 -17.03 -2.26
CA GLY A 1069 -45.23 -16.69 -0.83
C GLY A 1069 -45.18 -15.17 -0.62
N GLU A 1070 -45.60 -14.71 0.55
CA GLU A 1070 -45.70 -13.28 0.92
C GLU A 1070 -44.47 -12.74 1.65
#